data_AF-A0A4Z1IXY5-F1
#
_entry.id   AF-A0A4Z1IXY5-F1
#
_cell.length_a   1.000
_cell.length_b   1.000
_cell.length_c   1.000
_cell.angle_alpha   90.00
_cell.angle_beta   90.00
_cell.angle_gamma   90.00
#
_symmetry.space_group_name_H-M   'P 1'
#
loop_
_entity.id
_entity.type
_entity.pdbx_description
1 polymer ?
#
loop_
_entity_poly.entity_id
_entity_poly.type
_entity_poly.pdbx_seq_one_letter_code
_entity_poly.pdbx_strand_id
1 'polypeptide(L)'
;MARTPLPGFILWCQIGEQKLHTDSTWKVAKDQETSLLPSSKWDYRMGPPFLNLNEEVHADVNFLGWEEIEFDDACWKNAEIKTMKRKMSPMLDARKLMPRPIPHLPETSRRFDNAVTCSENSSLSDWKMLLQNDRPMKLEAGANTVVEIESNSLTTGFLEFSFEIDGYLSLAPRIEILCAESYENDMDGGQPRSKEDRTNFKTGKLYGPIDTYICRANQEKCYYEPFWWRTFRYIRISVACPPHTWLTFNSITYRSTHYPLPITTTISSTPLVEKLHSTSVNTLLNCMHETHEDCPYYEQNQFTMDTRSQLLFSYTISHSDLLARKTIHEFFASRRDDGLLETHFPNPSRSMNIPQFSLYWIFMIHDHSLHFQDTTFLKKYLGTIGGILDHFSDRMNELGLVGQFLEEGRWAFVDWVKEWFIPERGFPSVGVPKAYFDKGAASINSLVYAMALRSAAVLSEAVGRKDTASEYLDRASSLIRSVNKHCYDSKKNLYLDGPGAIGESSQHVQIFAVLADATSGESAKDLMRKTIHEREALGLAKASFAMSFYMFRAVAKAGIYEEVWAELLGPWKKMLDQNLTTWAESESMVRSDCHGWSATPMYEIVREIVGIQYPTIEDSDGCLTTVIKPRCDLVKQLKGTFVVPGGGSVDVSWDDSGMVKVLSSSDMRVQMVLKGVSHDTKLLEGVEQSFKLEK
;
A
#
# COMPACT_ATOMS: atom_id res chain seq x y z
N MET A 1 -1.18 -20.08 -14.99
CA MET A 1 0.26 -20.02 -15.33
C MET A 1 0.75 -21.46 -15.33
N ALA A 2 1.38 -21.96 -16.39
CA ALA A 2 2.23 -23.13 -16.22
C ALA A 2 3.49 -22.63 -15.54
N ARG A 3 3.46 -22.54 -14.20
CA ARG A 3 4.65 -22.24 -13.42
C ARG A 3 5.63 -23.36 -13.72
N THR A 4 6.73 -23.06 -14.38
CA THR A 4 7.82 -24.03 -14.49
C THR A 4 8.47 -24.15 -13.12
N PRO A 5 8.95 -25.35 -12.74
CA PRO A 5 9.68 -25.51 -11.48
C PRO A 5 11.04 -24.78 -11.49
N LEU A 6 11.49 -24.31 -12.66
CA LEU A 6 12.76 -23.60 -12.86
C LEU A 6 12.49 -22.23 -13.53
N PRO A 7 13.28 -21.19 -13.21
CA PRO A 7 13.22 -19.91 -13.90
C PRO A 7 13.61 -20.07 -15.37
N GLY A 8 13.13 -19.14 -16.21
CA GLY A 8 13.49 -19.07 -17.62
C GLY A 8 13.93 -17.65 -17.98
N PHE A 9 14.83 -17.53 -18.95
CA PHE A 9 15.33 -16.25 -19.45
C PHE A 9 15.01 -16.13 -20.93
N ILE A 10 14.53 -14.96 -21.36
CA ILE A 10 14.27 -14.64 -22.76
C ILE A 10 14.93 -13.30 -23.04
N LEU A 11 15.89 -13.29 -23.97
CA LEU A 11 16.50 -12.09 -24.51
C LEU A 11 16.24 -12.05 -26.01
N TRP A 12 15.88 -10.87 -26.50
CA TRP A 12 15.97 -10.54 -27.92
C TRP A 12 16.40 -9.08 -28.01
N CYS A 13 17.58 -8.85 -28.57
CA CYS A 13 18.08 -7.50 -28.81
C CYS A 13 18.94 -7.46 -30.09
N GLN A 14 19.10 -6.25 -30.62
CA GLN A 14 19.95 -5.99 -31.77
C GLN A 14 20.93 -4.87 -31.41
N ILE A 15 22.22 -5.14 -31.53
CA ILE A 15 23.31 -4.18 -31.29
C ILE A 15 24.05 -3.98 -32.62
N GLY A 16 23.84 -2.83 -33.26
CA GLY A 16 24.30 -2.62 -34.64
C GLY A 16 23.68 -3.64 -35.61
N GLU A 17 24.53 -4.43 -36.26
CA GLU A 17 24.10 -5.53 -37.15
C GLU A 17 23.95 -6.88 -36.42
N GLN A 18 24.42 -6.99 -35.17
CA GLN A 18 24.39 -8.24 -34.40
C GLN A 18 23.01 -8.44 -33.78
N LYS A 19 22.42 -9.62 -34.01
CA LYS A 19 21.15 -10.04 -33.40
C LYS A 19 21.43 -11.04 -32.30
N LEU A 20 21.27 -10.63 -31.05
CA LEU A 20 21.44 -11.46 -29.88
C LEU A 20 20.07 -11.96 -29.43
N HIS A 21 19.92 -13.27 -29.29
CA HIS A 21 18.71 -13.87 -28.76
C HIS A 21 19.04 -15.12 -27.97
N THR A 22 18.23 -15.42 -26.95
CA THR A 22 18.35 -16.66 -26.18
C THR A 22 18.04 -17.87 -27.07
N ASP A 23 18.98 -18.80 -27.12
CA ASP A 23 18.87 -20.08 -27.82
C ASP A 23 19.66 -21.18 -27.07
N SER A 24 19.83 -22.36 -27.69
CA SER A 24 20.56 -23.47 -27.09
C SER A 24 22.09 -23.33 -27.11
N THR A 25 22.64 -22.23 -27.63
CA THR A 25 24.08 -21.96 -27.60
C THR A 25 24.51 -21.26 -26.31
N TRP A 26 23.56 -20.62 -25.61
CA TRP A 26 23.80 -20.02 -24.30
C TRP A 26 24.27 -21.04 -23.29
N LYS A 27 25.23 -20.66 -22.46
CA LYS A 27 25.73 -21.47 -21.34
C LYS A 27 24.94 -21.17 -20.08
N VAL A 28 24.71 -22.21 -19.28
CA VAL A 28 24.02 -22.14 -18.00
C VAL A 28 24.75 -23.00 -16.97
N ALA A 29 24.90 -22.45 -15.78
CA ALA A 29 25.31 -23.15 -14.58
C ALA A 29 24.29 -22.89 -13.48
N LYS A 30 24.16 -23.86 -12.57
CA LYS A 30 23.29 -23.72 -11.41
C LYS A 30 24.17 -23.25 -10.26
N ASP A 31 23.84 -22.10 -9.69
CA ASP A 31 24.36 -21.69 -8.39
C ASP A 31 23.88 -22.69 -7.32
N GLN A 32 24.83 -23.37 -6.68
CA GLN A 32 24.58 -24.32 -5.58
C GLN A 32 24.90 -23.72 -4.21
N GLU A 33 25.55 -22.56 -4.19
CA GLU A 33 26.09 -21.92 -3.00
C GLU A 33 25.14 -20.83 -2.47
N THR A 34 24.22 -20.34 -3.31
CA THR A 34 23.08 -19.51 -2.89
C THR A 34 21.82 -20.35 -2.65
N SER A 35 21.21 -20.20 -1.48
CA SER A 35 19.95 -20.84 -1.11
C SER A 35 18.95 -19.85 -0.52
N LEU A 36 17.77 -19.75 -1.14
CA LEU A 36 16.63 -19.08 -0.50
C LEU A 36 16.15 -19.91 0.69
N LEU A 37 16.01 -19.27 1.85
CA LEU A 37 15.65 -19.92 3.10
C LEU A 37 14.21 -20.44 3.04
N PRO A 38 13.93 -21.63 3.61
CA PRO A 38 12.57 -22.15 3.69
C PRO A 38 11.77 -21.47 4.80
N SER A 39 10.44 -21.45 4.68
CA SER A 39 9.53 -20.87 5.68
C SER A 39 9.64 -21.51 7.08
N SER A 40 10.29 -22.66 7.22
CA SER A 40 10.62 -23.28 8.51
C SER A 40 11.70 -22.53 9.30
N LYS A 41 12.44 -21.62 8.65
CA LYS A 41 13.44 -20.74 9.27
C LYS A 41 12.87 -19.36 9.63
N TRP A 42 11.61 -19.08 9.25
CA TRP A 42 10.94 -17.82 9.56
C TRP A 42 10.63 -17.69 11.05
N ASP A 43 10.80 -16.49 11.61
CA ASP A 43 10.38 -16.19 12.98
C ASP A 43 8.87 -15.95 13.05
N TYR A 44 8.11 -16.96 13.46
CA TYR A 44 6.66 -16.90 13.55
C TYR A 44 6.12 -15.89 14.57
N ARG A 45 6.96 -15.34 15.46
CA ARG A 45 6.57 -14.19 16.31
C ARG A 45 6.25 -12.96 15.47
N MET A 46 6.82 -12.87 14.27
CA MET A 46 6.58 -11.81 13.30
C MET A 46 5.30 -12.02 12.45
N GLY A 47 4.55 -13.10 12.69
CA GLY A 47 3.37 -13.49 11.92
C GLY A 47 3.67 -14.56 10.87
N PRO A 48 2.71 -14.88 9.97
CA PRO A 48 2.90 -15.89 8.94
C PRO A 48 3.89 -15.43 7.85
N PRO A 49 4.72 -16.35 7.31
CA PRO A 49 5.59 -16.06 6.17
C PRO A 49 4.77 -16.03 4.87
N PHE A 50 4.66 -14.85 4.25
CA PHE A 50 4.03 -14.68 2.94
C PHE A 50 5.07 -14.75 1.82
N LEU A 51 6.09 -13.91 1.94
CA LEU A 51 7.24 -13.87 1.05
C LEU A 51 8.50 -14.24 1.84
N ASN A 52 9.22 -15.28 1.42
CA ASN A 52 10.47 -15.69 2.05
C ASN A 52 11.58 -15.71 1.01
N LEU A 53 12.19 -14.54 0.81
CA LEU A 53 13.27 -14.32 -0.16
C LEU A 53 14.61 -14.05 0.52
N ASN A 54 14.71 -14.36 1.80
CA ASN A 54 15.98 -14.35 2.50
C ASN A 54 16.89 -15.45 2.03
N GLU A 55 18.18 -15.18 2.03
CA GLU A 55 19.17 -16.09 1.46
C GLU A 55 20.30 -16.41 2.43
N GLU A 56 20.79 -17.63 2.31
CA GLU A 56 22.11 -18.02 2.78
C GLU A 56 22.98 -18.24 1.55
N VAL A 57 24.07 -17.46 1.48
CA VAL A 57 25.03 -17.47 0.38
C VAL A 57 26.38 -17.92 0.92
N HIS A 58 26.95 -18.95 0.30
CA HIS A 58 28.34 -19.33 0.47
C HIS A 58 29.12 -18.76 -0.73
N ALA A 59 30.24 -18.09 -0.49
CA ALA A 59 30.98 -17.48 -1.60
C ALA A 59 31.56 -18.55 -2.56
N ASP A 60 31.19 -18.50 -3.85
CA ASP A 60 31.69 -19.43 -4.87
C ASP A 60 32.75 -18.80 -5.78
N VAL A 61 33.94 -19.39 -5.82
CA VAL A 61 35.01 -18.97 -6.73
C VAL A 61 34.76 -19.39 -8.18
N ASN A 62 33.90 -20.39 -8.41
CA ASN A 62 33.62 -20.88 -9.76
C ASN A 62 32.83 -19.87 -10.60
N PHE A 63 32.19 -18.91 -9.94
CA PHE A 63 31.48 -17.81 -10.60
C PHE A 63 32.28 -16.50 -10.57
N LEU A 64 33.50 -16.47 -10.01
CA LEU A 64 34.27 -15.21 -9.99
C LEU A 64 34.60 -14.78 -11.42
N GLY A 65 34.12 -13.58 -11.80
CA GLY A 65 34.34 -13.04 -13.15
C GLY A 65 33.48 -13.69 -14.24
N TRP A 66 32.41 -14.42 -13.91
CA TRP A 66 31.53 -15.07 -14.91
C TRP A 66 30.87 -14.09 -15.90
N GLU A 67 30.81 -12.81 -15.54
CA GLU A 67 30.26 -11.72 -16.36
C GLU A 67 31.31 -11.13 -17.32
N GLU A 68 32.59 -11.51 -17.18
CA GLU A 68 33.70 -11.01 -17.98
C GLU A 68 33.83 -11.76 -19.31
N ILE A 69 34.30 -11.05 -20.35
CA ILE A 69 34.41 -11.58 -21.73
C ILE A 69 35.33 -12.81 -21.81
N GLU A 70 36.39 -12.85 -21.01
CA GLU A 70 37.43 -13.87 -21.04
C GLU A 70 37.15 -15.04 -20.09
N PHE A 71 35.94 -15.15 -19.54
CA PHE A 71 35.57 -16.23 -18.63
C PHE A 71 35.52 -17.60 -19.35
N ASP A 72 36.14 -18.62 -18.74
CA ASP A 72 36.10 -19.99 -19.26
C ASP A 72 34.82 -20.72 -18.82
N ASP A 73 33.80 -20.70 -19.68
CA ASP A 73 32.51 -21.37 -19.47
C ASP A 73 32.47 -22.82 -19.98
N ALA A 74 33.62 -23.44 -20.29
CA ALA A 74 33.64 -24.78 -20.91
C ALA A 74 32.99 -25.87 -20.06
N CYS A 75 32.97 -25.71 -18.73
CA CYS A 75 32.30 -26.64 -17.82
C CYS A 75 30.78 -26.41 -17.68
N TRP A 76 30.26 -25.31 -18.23
CA TRP A 76 28.84 -24.99 -18.20
C TRP A 76 28.06 -25.76 -19.26
N LYS A 77 26.81 -26.07 -18.91
CA LYS A 77 25.92 -26.80 -19.81
C LYS A 77 25.29 -25.83 -20.79
N ASN A 78 24.88 -26.32 -21.94
CA ASN A 78 24.08 -25.53 -22.87
C ASN A 78 22.65 -25.34 -22.32
N ALA A 79 22.04 -24.21 -22.61
CA ALA A 79 20.66 -23.89 -22.25
C ALA A 79 19.68 -24.83 -22.98
N GLU A 80 18.59 -25.20 -22.29
CA GLU A 80 17.51 -25.98 -22.88
C GLU A 80 16.33 -25.10 -23.28
N ILE A 81 15.93 -25.16 -24.56
CA ILE A 81 14.71 -24.49 -25.02
C ILE A 81 13.50 -25.25 -24.49
N LYS A 82 12.79 -24.67 -23.51
CA LYS A 82 11.51 -25.17 -23.03
C LYS A 82 10.36 -24.37 -23.65
N THR A 83 9.44 -25.07 -24.32
CA THR A 83 8.18 -24.49 -24.79
C THR A 83 7.01 -25.35 -24.33
N MET A 84 5.92 -24.68 -23.94
CA MET A 84 4.66 -25.34 -23.60
C MET A 84 3.81 -25.68 -24.83
N LYS A 85 4.26 -25.31 -26.05
CA LYS A 85 3.56 -25.64 -27.30
C LYS A 85 3.49 -27.16 -27.48
N ARG A 86 2.29 -27.72 -27.47
CA ARG A 86 2.05 -29.15 -27.72
C ARG A 86 2.09 -29.41 -29.23
N LYS A 87 3.03 -30.25 -29.69
CA LYS A 87 3.25 -30.54 -31.13
C LYS A 87 2.02 -31.06 -31.89
N MET A 88 1.06 -31.67 -31.21
CA MET A 88 -0.13 -32.31 -31.81
C MET A 88 -1.46 -31.70 -31.34
N SER A 89 -1.45 -30.51 -30.72
CA SER A 89 -2.67 -29.88 -30.22
C SER A 89 -2.69 -28.39 -30.58
N PRO A 90 -3.83 -27.83 -31.01
CA PRO A 90 -3.96 -26.40 -31.31
C PRO A 90 -3.94 -25.52 -30.05
N MET A 91 -3.64 -26.08 -28.88
CA MET A 91 -3.44 -25.33 -27.64
C MET A 91 -2.25 -24.38 -27.78
N LEU A 92 -2.57 -23.10 -27.91
CA LEU A 92 -1.61 -22.01 -27.85
C LEU A 92 -1.15 -21.80 -26.41
N ASP A 93 -0.01 -21.13 -26.26
CA ASP A 93 0.43 -20.64 -24.96
C ASP A 93 -0.65 -19.72 -24.37
N ALA A 94 -0.97 -19.91 -23.09
CA ALA A 94 -2.08 -19.22 -22.44
C ALA A 94 -1.83 -17.71 -22.28
N ARG A 95 -0.57 -17.25 -22.43
CA ARG A 95 -0.19 -15.83 -22.31
C ARG A 95 0.83 -15.46 -23.39
N LYS A 96 0.76 -14.21 -23.85
CA LYS A 96 1.72 -13.62 -24.81
C LYS A 96 2.62 -12.64 -24.06
N LEU A 97 3.88 -12.53 -24.49
CA LEU A 97 4.75 -11.44 -24.05
C LEU A 97 4.15 -10.12 -24.55
N MET A 98 4.08 -9.14 -23.65
CA MET A 98 3.59 -7.79 -23.92
C MET A 98 4.64 -6.80 -23.41
N PRO A 99 4.83 -5.65 -24.08
CA PRO A 99 5.66 -4.58 -23.53
C PRO A 99 5.21 -4.20 -22.12
N ARG A 100 6.16 -3.87 -21.25
CA ARG A 100 5.87 -3.41 -19.88
C ARG A 100 5.02 -2.12 -19.98
N PRO A 101 3.84 -2.05 -19.32
CA PRO A 101 2.98 -0.86 -19.39
C PRO A 101 3.37 0.24 -18.41
N ILE A 102 4.43 0.01 -17.63
CA ILE A 102 4.96 0.90 -16.59
C ILE A 102 6.47 1.10 -16.81
N PRO A 103 7.08 2.21 -16.31
CA PRO A 103 8.52 2.39 -16.33
C PRO A 103 9.28 1.32 -15.53
N HIS A 104 10.59 1.22 -15.79
CA HIS A 104 11.49 0.45 -14.93
C HIS A 104 11.61 1.11 -13.56
N LEU A 105 11.79 0.28 -12.53
CA LEU A 105 12.09 0.80 -11.19
C LEU A 105 13.50 1.42 -11.19
N PRO A 106 13.66 2.66 -10.73
CA PRO A 106 14.98 3.24 -10.54
C PRO A 106 15.71 2.51 -9.41
N GLU A 107 17.02 2.50 -9.52
CA GLU A 107 17.95 2.02 -8.51
C GLU A 107 18.86 3.19 -8.18
N THR A 108 18.62 3.84 -7.05
CA THR A 108 19.34 5.07 -6.70
C THR A 108 20.27 4.82 -5.54
N SER A 109 21.57 5.01 -5.73
CA SER A 109 22.57 4.81 -4.66
C SER A 109 22.28 5.72 -3.46
N ARG A 110 22.40 5.14 -2.27
CA ARG A 110 22.17 5.76 -0.96
C ARG A 110 23.17 5.24 0.06
N ARG A 111 23.28 5.99 1.16
CA ARG A 111 24.08 5.64 2.34
C ARG A 111 23.17 5.58 3.55
N PHE A 112 23.58 4.80 4.54
CA PHE A 112 22.97 4.84 5.87
C PHE A 112 23.33 6.15 6.58
N ASP A 113 22.39 6.66 7.35
CA ASP A 113 22.51 7.98 7.97
C ASP A 113 23.32 7.92 9.28
N ASN A 114 23.25 6.80 10.01
CA ASN A 114 23.85 6.69 11.34
C ASN A 114 24.19 5.24 11.75
N ALA A 115 25.12 5.10 12.69
CA ALA A 115 25.30 3.89 13.50
C ALA A 115 24.75 4.16 14.92
N VAL A 116 23.83 3.32 15.38
CA VAL A 116 23.03 3.53 16.59
C VAL A 116 23.69 2.90 17.81
N THR A 117 24.09 1.63 17.70
CA THR A 117 24.79 0.89 18.75
C THR A 117 25.79 -0.10 18.12
N CYS A 118 26.80 -0.49 18.88
CA CYS A 118 27.77 -1.53 18.49
C CYS A 118 28.26 -2.30 19.71
N SER A 119 28.85 -3.47 19.46
CA SER A 119 29.50 -4.27 20.50
C SER A 119 30.79 -3.60 21.00
N GLU A 120 31.20 -3.94 22.23
CA GLU A 120 32.33 -3.32 22.95
C GLU A 120 33.70 -3.46 22.25
N ASN A 121 33.84 -4.44 21.37
CA ASN A 121 35.04 -4.68 20.56
C ASN A 121 35.12 -3.81 19.29
N SER A 122 34.24 -2.82 19.14
CA SER A 122 34.23 -1.86 18.03
C SER A 122 33.80 -0.48 18.52
N SER A 123 33.95 0.57 17.69
CA SER A 123 33.57 1.93 18.05
C SER A 123 32.49 2.49 17.11
N LEU A 124 31.51 3.19 17.68
CA LEU A 124 30.48 3.90 16.91
C LEU A 124 31.09 4.97 15.99
N SER A 125 32.19 5.60 16.39
CA SER A 125 32.89 6.59 15.56
C SER A 125 33.46 5.97 14.30
N ASP A 126 34.05 4.77 14.38
CA ASP A 126 34.62 4.11 13.21
C ASP A 126 33.52 3.64 12.25
N TRP A 127 32.42 3.08 12.79
CA TRP A 127 31.24 2.74 11.99
C TRP A 127 30.67 3.95 11.25
N LYS A 128 30.53 5.10 11.91
CA LYS A 128 30.05 6.33 11.25
C LYS A 128 31.00 6.80 10.15
N MET A 129 32.32 6.70 10.36
CA MET A 129 33.29 7.06 9.34
C MET A 129 33.24 6.13 8.12
N LEU A 130 32.98 4.84 8.31
CA LEU A 130 32.72 3.91 7.21
C LEU A 130 31.46 4.34 6.43
N LEU A 131 30.32 4.53 7.12
CA LEU A 131 29.05 4.83 6.46
C LEU A 131 29.07 6.17 5.70
N GLN A 132 29.72 7.19 6.26
CA GLN A 132 29.71 8.55 5.71
C GLN A 132 30.84 8.83 4.72
N ASN A 133 32.01 8.19 4.89
CA ASN A 133 33.23 8.55 4.16
C ASN A 133 33.97 7.37 3.53
N ASP A 134 33.42 6.14 3.56
CA ASP A 134 34.09 4.90 3.14
C ASP A 134 35.47 4.70 3.78
N ARG A 135 35.64 5.18 5.02
CA ARG A 135 36.86 4.88 5.78
C ARG A 135 36.81 3.40 6.16
N PRO A 136 37.76 2.56 5.71
CA PRO A 136 37.68 1.13 5.96
C PRO A 136 37.61 0.80 7.44
N MET A 137 36.75 -0.16 7.78
CA MET A 137 36.54 -0.62 9.14
C MET A 137 37.01 -2.07 9.30
N LYS A 138 38.13 -2.23 10.01
CA LYS A 138 38.73 -3.53 10.29
C LYS A 138 38.13 -4.15 11.55
N LEU A 139 37.72 -5.40 11.44
CA LEU A 139 37.24 -6.24 12.53
C LEU A 139 38.33 -7.23 12.94
N GLU A 140 38.51 -7.38 14.26
CA GLU A 140 39.59 -8.21 14.80
C GLU A 140 39.34 -9.71 14.63
N ALA A 141 40.43 -10.46 14.51
CA ALA A 141 40.35 -11.92 14.42
C ALA A 141 39.80 -12.55 15.71
N GLY A 142 38.98 -13.58 15.57
CA GLY A 142 38.31 -14.25 16.69
C GLY A 142 37.17 -13.43 17.33
N ALA A 143 36.87 -12.24 16.80
CA ALA A 143 35.83 -11.38 17.34
C ALA A 143 34.43 -11.76 16.82
N ASN A 144 33.43 -11.60 17.69
CA ASN A 144 32.04 -11.47 17.28
C ASN A 144 31.67 -9.99 17.39
N THR A 145 31.50 -9.32 16.27
CA THR A 145 31.17 -7.88 16.23
C THR A 145 29.73 -7.70 15.78
N VAL A 146 29.00 -6.82 16.46
CA VAL A 146 27.64 -6.44 16.09
C VAL A 146 27.58 -4.92 15.95
N VAL A 147 26.91 -4.46 14.90
CA VAL A 147 26.52 -3.05 14.74
C VAL A 147 25.08 -2.96 14.29
N GLU A 148 24.37 -1.96 14.79
CA GLU A 148 23.04 -1.59 14.32
C GLU A 148 23.13 -0.22 13.68
N ILE A 149 22.71 -0.13 12.41
CA ILE A 149 22.79 1.08 11.61
C ILE A 149 21.39 1.49 11.13
N GLU A 150 21.19 2.79 10.94
CA GLU A 150 19.90 3.42 10.71
C GLU A 150 19.90 4.17 9.38
N SER A 151 18.78 4.07 8.65
CA SER A 151 18.33 5.11 7.75
C SER A 151 17.32 6.02 8.45
N ASN A 152 17.39 7.31 8.19
CA ASN A 152 16.54 8.35 8.78
C ASN A 152 15.04 8.12 8.55
N SER A 153 14.68 7.34 7.53
CA SER A 153 13.32 6.90 7.25
C SER A 153 13.29 5.44 6.81
N LEU A 154 12.17 4.76 7.09
CA LEU A 154 11.91 3.45 6.51
C LEU A 154 11.93 3.55 4.98
N THR A 155 12.68 2.64 4.36
CA THR A 155 12.92 2.60 2.92
C THR A 155 12.97 1.16 2.41
N THR A 156 13.05 1.01 1.09
CA THR A 156 13.25 -0.24 0.37
C THR A 156 14.46 -0.13 -0.54
N GLY A 157 15.31 -1.16 -0.56
CA GLY A 157 16.50 -1.15 -1.40
C GLY A 157 17.30 -2.43 -1.41
N PHE A 158 18.19 -2.54 -2.39
CA PHE A 158 19.20 -3.60 -2.47
C PHE A 158 20.39 -3.21 -1.61
N LEU A 159 20.73 -4.06 -0.62
CA LEU A 159 21.86 -3.80 0.26
C LEU A 159 23.17 -4.15 -0.43
N GLU A 160 24.21 -3.34 -0.26
CA GLU A 160 25.48 -3.52 -0.94
C GLU A 160 26.62 -3.52 0.08
N PHE A 161 27.43 -4.57 0.06
CA PHE A 161 28.57 -4.74 0.95
C PHE A 161 29.84 -4.96 0.15
N SER A 162 30.87 -4.15 0.41
CA SER A 162 32.23 -4.43 -0.04
C SER A 162 33.14 -4.66 1.14
N PHE A 163 33.92 -5.74 1.09
CA PHE A 163 34.86 -6.09 2.15
C PHE A 163 36.01 -6.95 1.66
N GLU A 164 37.05 -7.04 2.48
CA GLU A 164 38.27 -7.79 2.25
C GLU A 164 38.52 -8.73 3.44
N ILE A 165 39.18 -9.86 3.18
CA ILE A 165 39.45 -10.89 4.19
C ILE A 165 40.95 -11.15 4.22
N ASP A 166 41.55 -10.95 5.39
CA ASP A 166 42.96 -11.25 5.65
C ASP A 166 43.06 -12.45 6.61
N GLY A 167 44.07 -13.31 6.48
CA GLY A 167 44.40 -14.31 7.51
C GLY A 167 44.36 -15.77 7.07
N TYR A 168 44.02 -16.70 7.96
CA TYR A 168 44.15 -18.15 7.72
C TYR A 168 43.03 -18.73 6.84
N LEU A 169 43.43 -19.23 5.67
CA LEU A 169 42.56 -19.31 4.51
C LEU A 169 41.67 -20.57 4.46
N SER A 170 41.43 -21.23 5.59
CA SER A 170 40.53 -22.40 5.66
C SER A 170 39.28 -22.16 6.49
N LEU A 171 39.19 -21.04 7.21
CA LEU A 171 38.03 -20.63 7.99
C LEU A 171 37.63 -19.24 7.56
N ALA A 172 36.35 -19.01 7.29
CA ALA A 172 35.88 -17.77 6.72
C ALA A 172 34.90 -17.03 7.65
N PRO A 173 34.89 -15.68 7.63
CA PRO A 173 33.91 -14.92 8.37
C PRO A 173 32.47 -15.22 7.94
N ARG A 174 31.55 -15.18 8.90
CA ARG A 174 30.11 -15.25 8.66
C ARG A 174 29.51 -13.87 8.95
N ILE A 175 28.76 -13.33 7.99
CA ILE A 175 28.05 -12.05 8.10
C ILE A 175 26.54 -12.36 8.12
N GLU A 176 25.85 -11.93 9.16
CA GLU A 176 24.39 -11.98 9.25
C GLU A 176 23.82 -10.57 9.22
N ILE A 177 22.82 -10.35 8.37
CA ILE A 177 22.21 -9.05 8.11
C ILE A 177 20.73 -9.16 8.44
N LEU A 178 20.32 -8.63 9.59
CA LEU A 178 18.92 -8.53 9.98
C LEU A 178 18.37 -7.18 9.52
N CYS A 179 17.29 -7.18 8.76
CA CYS A 179 16.55 -5.96 8.41
C CYS A 179 15.37 -5.76 9.36
N ALA A 180 15.07 -4.54 9.79
CA ALA A 180 13.94 -4.26 10.67
C ALA A 180 13.30 -2.89 10.39
N GLU A 181 11.98 -2.81 10.57
CA GLU A 181 11.24 -1.55 10.50
C GLU A 181 11.52 -0.65 11.72
N SER A 182 11.75 -1.25 12.89
CA SER A 182 11.77 -0.56 14.19
C SER A 182 12.41 -1.36 15.31
N TYR A 183 12.75 -0.68 16.41
CA TYR A 183 12.90 -1.33 17.71
C TYR A 183 11.55 -1.70 18.32
N GLU A 184 11.49 -2.86 18.96
CA GLU A 184 10.29 -3.40 19.59
C GLU A 184 10.56 -3.82 21.03
N ASN A 185 9.49 -3.98 21.82
CA ASN A 185 9.61 -4.55 23.15
C ASN A 185 10.02 -6.03 23.07
N ASP A 186 10.71 -6.50 24.10
CA ASP A 186 11.26 -7.86 24.16
C ASP A 186 10.16 -8.93 24.08
N MET A 187 10.20 -9.74 23.02
CA MET A 187 9.32 -10.89 22.78
C MET A 187 9.93 -12.23 23.20
N ASP A 188 11.19 -12.27 23.66
CA ASP A 188 11.90 -13.53 23.95
C ASP A 188 11.31 -14.27 25.14
N GLY A 189 10.62 -13.56 26.03
CA GLY A 189 9.85 -14.13 27.15
C GLY A 189 8.45 -14.64 26.78
N GLY A 190 8.10 -14.71 25.49
CA GLY A 190 6.77 -15.14 25.02
C GLY A 190 5.67 -14.08 25.17
N GLN A 191 6.05 -12.82 25.39
CA GLN A 191 5.10 -11.71 25.47
C GLN A 191 4.49 -11.41 24.10
N PRO A 192 3.24 -10.92 24.03
CA PRO A 192 2.67 -10.44 22.79
C PRO A 192 3.51 -9.30 22.20
N ARG A 193 3.60 -9.27 20.87
CA ARG A 193 4.29 -8.20 20.14
C ARG A 193 3.73 -6.83 20.53
N SER A 194 4.62 -5.91 20.88
CA SER A 194 4.26 -4.54 21.22
C SER A 194 5.34 -3.55 20.80
N LYS A 195 4.91 -2.37 20.38
CA LYS A 195 5.77 -1.27 19.92
C LYS A 195 5.34 0.03 20.60
N GLU A 196 6.31 0.77 21.13
CA GLU A 196 6.10 2.11 21.70
C GLU A 196 6.91 3.12 20.88
N ASP A 197 8.09 3.50 21.35
CA ASP A 197 9.04 4.33 20.61
C ASP A 197 9.88 3.49 19.65
N ARG A 198 9.72 3.73 18.34
CA ARG A 198 10.41 2.99 17.26
C ARG A 198 11.93 3.19 17.25
N THR A 199 12.43 4.14 18.04
CA THR A 199 13.86 4.49 18.16
C THR A 199 14.51 4.00 19.46
N ASN A 200 13.78 3.28 20.31
CA ASN A 200 14.28 2.87 21.63
C ASN A 200 15.29 1.71 21.57
N PHE A 201 16.50 2.00 21.08
CA PHE A 201 17.61 1.04 20.99
C PHE A 201 18.20 0.63 22.35
N LYS A 202 17.88 1.35 23.43
CA LYS A 202 18.47 1.08 24.76
C LYS A 202 17.87 -0.15 25.42
N THR A 203 16.57 -0.35 25.27
CA THR A 203 15.85 -1.48 25.87
C THR A 203 15.05 -2.30 24.86
N GLY A 204 14.80 -1.75 23.68
CA GLY A 204 14.12 -2.45 22.60
C GLY A 204 15.06 -3.40 21.85
N LYS A 205 14.48 -4.31 21.08
CA LYS A 205 15.17 -5.29 20.24
C LYS A 205 14.70 -5.18 18.79
N LEU A 206 15.61 -5.45 17.86
CA LEU A 206 15.28 -5.61 16.44
C LEU A 206 14.84 -7.06 16.19
N TYR A 207 13.70 -7.21 15.53
CA TYR A 207 13.18 -8.48 15.03
C TYR A 207 12.97 -8.35 13.53
N GLY A 208 13.44 -9.33 12.77
CA GLY A 208 13.36 -9.25 11.33
C GLY A 208 13.96 -10.44 10.60
N PRO A 209 13.75 -10.49 9.27
CA PRO A 209 14.35 -11.50 8.44
C PRO A 209 15.86 -11.30 8.35
N ILE A 210 16.59 -12.41 8.20
CA ILE A 210 18.07 -12.43 8.20
C ILE A 210 18.58 -13.00 6.90
N ASP A 211 19.42 -12.24 6.22
CA ASP A 211 20.30 -12.75 5.16
C ASP A 211 21.66 -13.15 5.74
N THR A 212 22.24 -14.23 5.24
CA THR A 212 23.53 -14.74 5.71
C THR A 212 24.50 -14.86 4.56
N TYR A 213 25.65 -14.22 4.68
CA TYR A 213 26.77 -14.41 3.76
C TYR A 213 27.93 -15.10 4.49
N ILE A 214 28.26 -16.31 4.04
CA ILE A 214 29.41 -17.08 4.50
C ILE A 214 30.51 -16.82 3.49
N CYS A 215 31.52 -16.09 3.95
CA CYS A 215 32.65 -15.75 3.13
C CYS A 215 33.40 -17.01 2.72
N ARG A 216 34.32 -16.87 1.77
CA ARG A 216 35.35 -17.87 1.51
C ARG A 216 36.71 -17.23 1.74
N ALA A 217 37.63 -18.06 2.21
CA ALA A 217 39.00 -17.65 2.33
C ALA A 217 39.74 -17.69 0.97
N ASN A 218 40.81 -16.91 0.85
CA ASN A 218 41.56 -16.61 -0.40
C ASN A 218 40.89 -15.63 -1.36
N GLN A 219 40.02 -14.76 -0.88
CA GLN A 219 39.40 -13.72 -1.69
C GLN A 219 39.76 -12.34 -1.14
N GLU A 220 40.64 -11.63 -1.87
CA GLU A 220 41.11 -10.29 -1.46
C GLU A 220 39.99 -9.26 -1.52
N LYS A 221 39.02 -9.40 -2.44
CA LYS A 221 37.86 -8.51 -2.56
C LYS A 221 36.56 -9.28 -2.71
N CYS A 222 35.66 -9.05 -1.78
CA CYS A 222 34.32 -9.61 -1.76
C CYS A 222 33.29 -8.51 -1.98
N TYR A 223 32.24 -8.86 -2.72
CA TYR A 223 31.03 -8.06 -2.86
C TYR A 223 29.83 -8.94 -2.58
N TYR A 224 28.87 -8.41 -1.83
CA TYR A 224 27.61 -9.09 -1.56
C TYR A 224 26.43 -8.12 -1.74
N GLU A 225 25.44 -8.59 -2.49
CA GLU A 225 24.13 -7.98 -2.67
C GLU A 225 23.08 -9.10 -2.67
N PRO A 226 21.98 -8.99 -1.91
CA PRO A 226 20.93 -10.00 -1.90
C PRO A 226 20.14 -10.02 -3.22
N PHE A 227 19.63 -11.19 -3.62
CA PHE A 227 18.86 -11.34 -4.86
C PHE A 227 17.63 -10.41 -4.96
N TRP A 228 16.99 -10.13 -3.82
CA TRP A 228 15.81 -9.27 -3.73
C TRP A 228 16.09 -8.10 -2.80
N TRP A 229 15.44 -6.97 -3.03
CA TRP A 229 15.51 -5.83 -2.12
C TRP A 229 14.93 -6.17 -0.74
N ARG A 230 15.26 -5.34 0.25
CA ARG A 230 14.74 -5.44 1.63
C ARG A 230 14.07 -4.15 2.04
N THR A 231 13.09 -4.26 2.93
CA THR A 231 12.54 -3.11 3.65
C THR A 231 13.25 -2.97 4.97
N PHE A 232 13.70 -1.75 5.27
CA PHE A 232 14.35 -1.47 6.54
C PHE A 232 14.26 0.01 6.90
N ARG A 233 14.23 0.27 8.20
CA ARG A 233 14.77 1.51 8.77
C ARG A 233 16.09 1.24 9.47
N TYR A 234 16.19 0.08 10.11
CA TYR A 234 17.37 -0.39 10.81
C TYR A 234 17.88 -1.66 10.15
N ILE A 235 19.20 -1.81 10.08
CA ILE A 235 19.83 -3.11 9.84
C ILE A 235 20.81 -3.43 10.97
N ARG A 236 20.80 -4.68 11.44
CA ARG A 236 21.83 -5.22 12.35
C ARG A 236 22.76 -6.11 11.55
N ILE A 237 24.05 -5.81 11.61
CA ILE A 237 25.11 -6.59 11.00
C ILE A 237 25.85 -7.30 12.13
N SER A 238 25.85 -8.63 12.09
CA SER A 238 26.60 -9.48 13.02
C SER A 238 27.69 -10.19 12.23
N VAL A 239 28.95 -10.01 12.61
CA VAL A 239 30.10 -10.65 11.98
C VAL A 239 30.80 -11.55 12.98
N ALA A 240 30.91 -12.83 12.64
CA ALA A 240 31.72 -13.79 13.37
C ALA A 240 33.03 -14.06 12.61
N CYS A 241 34.13 -13.51 13.11
CA CYS A 241 35.47 -13.72 12.58
C CYS A 241 36.12 -14.95 13.24
N PRO A 242 36.59 -15.95 12.48
CA PRO A 242 37.40 -17.04 13.03
C PRO A 242 38.72 -16.55 13.65
N PRO A 243 39.36 -17.35 14.53
CA PRO A 243 40.72 -17.08 14.95
C PRO A 243 41.66 -16.90 13.74
N HIS A 244 42.57 -15.95 13.85
CA HIS A 244 43.55 -15.61 12.80
C HIS A 244 42.97 -15.15 11.45
N THR A 245 41.70 -14.72 11.41
CA THR A 245 41.05 -14.20 10.19
C THR A 245 40.38 -12.87 10.50
N TRP A 246 40.75 -11.81 9.77
CA TRP A 246 40.19 -10.47 9.89
C TRP A 246 39.25 -10.19 8.72
N LEU A 247 38.28 -9.31 8.96
CA LEU A 247 37.42 -8.77 7.92
C LEU A 247 37.52 -7.25 7.93
N THR A 248 37.70 -6.64 6.77
CA THR A 248 37.70 -5.18 6.62
C THR A 248 36.54 -4.78 5.72
N PHE A 249 35.55 -4.05 6.26
CA PHE A 249 34.53 -3.42 5.42
C PHE A 249 35.11 -2.19 4.73
N ASN A 250 34.92 -2.10 3.42
CA ASN A 250 35.27 -0.93 2.61
C ASN A 250 34.07 -0.02 2.38
N SER A 251 32.88 -0.61 2.20
CA SER A 251 31.63 0.14 2.06
C SER A 251 30.43 -0.69 2.51
N ILE A 252 29.43 0.00 3.04
CA ILE A 252 28.09 -0.53 3.33
C ILE A 252 27.10 0.51 2.83
N THR A 253 26.47 0.21 1.69
CA THR A 253 25.55 1.12 1.00
C THR A 253 24.25 0.38 0.64
N TYR A 254 23.34 1.07 -0.02
CA TYR A 254 22.19 0.43 -0.63
C TYR A 254 21.72 1.21 -1.85
N ARG A 255 21.05 0.54 -2.78
CA ARG A 255 20.33 1.16 -3.89
C ARG A 255 18.84 1.20 -3.55
N SER A 256 18.33 2.38 -3.22
CA SER A 256 16.89 2.55 -2.95
C SER A 256 16.08 2.31 -4.21
N THR A 257 14.94 1.63 -4.10
CA THR A 257 14.07 1.33 -5.24
C THR A 257 12.59 1.42 -4.86
N HIS A 258 11.80 2.08 -5.70
CA HIS A 258 10.34 2.14 -5.63
C HIS A 258 9.80 2.56 -7.00
N TYR A 259 8.50 2.46 -7.23
CA TYR A 259 7.87 2.93 -8.47
C TYR A 259 8.17 4.41 -8.71
N PRO A 260 8.67 4.82 -9.90
CA PRO A 260 9.02 6.21 -10.18
C PRO A 260 7.78 7.04 -10.51
N LEU A 261 6.90 7.24 -9.53
CA LEU A 261 5.74 8.10 -9.66
C LEU A 261 6.20 9.55 -9.92
N PRO A 262 5.78 10.21 -11.02
CA PRO A 262 6.12 11.60 -11.27
C PRO A 262 5.28 12.51 -10.37
N ILE A 263 5.78 12.80 -9.16
CA ILE A 263 5.12 13.65 -8.18
C ILE A 263 5.26 15.12 -8.61
N THR A 264 4.13 15.80 -8.80
CA THR A 264 4.04 17.22 -9.18
C THR A 264 3.44 18.09 -8.08
N THR A 265 2.77 17.49 -7.09
CA THR A 265 2.25 18.24 -5.94
C THR A 265 3.36 18.64 -4.98
N THR A 266 3.37 19.91 -4.59
CA THR A 266 4.30 20.47 -3.59
C THR A 266 3.52 21.14 -2.48
N ILE A 267 4.01 21.08 -1.24
CA ILE A 267 3.35 21.67 -0.07
C ILE A 267 4.40 22.27 0.85
N SER A 268 4.15 23.50 1.31
CA SER A 268 4.78 24.12 2.46
C SER A 268 3.69 24.69 3.38
N SER A 269 3.77 24.41 4.68
CA SER A 269 2.71 24.72 5.64
C SER A 269 3.28 24.74 7.07
N THR A 270 2.47 24.38 8.07
CA THR A 270 2.93 24.17 9.44
C THR A 270 3.74 22.87 9.55
N PRO A 271 4.66 22.74 10.53
CA PRO A 271 5.47 21.53 10.70
C PRO A 271 4.67 20.24 10.78
N LEU A 272 3.49 20.27 11.42
CA LEU A 272 2.60 19.11 11.52
C LEU A 272 2.06 18.71 10.14
N VAL A 273 1.58 19.66 9.34
CA VAL A 273 1.02 19.36 8.00
C VAL A 273 2.11 18.83 7.08
N GLU A 274 3.30 19.44 7.10
CA GLU A 274 4.45 18.97 6.32
C GLU A 274 4.88 17.55 6.74
N LYS A 275 4.88 17.26 8.04
CA LYS A 275 5.21 15.92 8.54
C LYS A 275 4.13 14.89 8.19
N LEU A 276 2.84 15.22 8.33
CA LEU A 276 1.73 14.36 7.92
C LEU A 276 1.81 14.04 6.42
N HIS A 277 2.07 15.04 5.59
CA HIS A 277 2.17 14.86 4.15
C HIS A 277 3.40 14.02 3.77
N SER A 278 4.60 14.40 4.22
CA SER A 278 5.84 13.71 3.87
C SER A 278 5.87 12.25 4.36
N THR A 279 5.41 11.95 5.57
CA THR A 279 5.28 10.57 6.06
C THR A 279 4.27 9.76 5.23
N SER A 280 3.18 10.39 4.78
CA SER A 280 2.20 9.72 3.89
C SER A 280 2.79 9.41 2.52
N VAL A 281 3.50 10.37 1.91
CA VAL A 281 4.19 10.16 0.63
C VAL A 281 5.24 9.06 0.76
N ASN A 282 6.05 9.07 1.84
CA ASN A 282 7.03 8.02 2.07
C ASN A 282 6.38 6.64 2.25
N THR A 283 5.23 6.57 2.94
CA THR A 283 4.46 5.33 3.08
C THR A 283 3.99 4.82 1.73
N LEU A 284 3.37 5.69 0.93
CA LEU A 284 2.83 5.34 -0.38
C LEU A 284 3.94 4.86 -1.34
N LEU A 285 5.06 5.58 -1.43
CA LEU A 285 6.17 5.19 -2.31
C LEU A 285 6.77 3.84 -1.91
N ASN A 286 6.93 3.57 -0.61
CA ASN A 286 7.40 2.27 -0.16
C ASN A 286 6.38 1.14 -0.40
N CYS A 287 5.10 1.44 -0.61
CA CYS A 287 4.07 0.46 -0.96
C CYS A 287 3.84 0.36 -2.48
N MET A 288 4.73 0.93 -3.30
CA MET A 288 4.63 0.90 -4.76
C MET A 288 5.93 0.43 -5.38
N HIS A 289 5.88 -0.73 -6.05
CA HIS A 289 6.97 -1.23 -6.88
C HIS A 289 6.43 -1.60 -8.25
N GLU A 290 6.28 -2.89 -8.54
CA GLU A 290 5.68 -3.37 -9.78
C GLU A 290 4.16 -3.43 -9.67
N THR A 291 3.66 -3.43 -8.45
CA THR A 291 2.26 -3.43 -8.03
C THR A 291 2.04 -2.41 -6.91
N HIS A 292 0.78 -2.13 -6.57
CA HIS A 292 0.45 -1.47 -5.30
C HIS A 292 0.40 -2.53 -4.22
N GLU A 293 1.36 -2.54 -3.31
CA GLU A 293 1.49 -3.53 -2.25
C GLU A 293 0.80 -3.02 -0.98
N ASP A 294 0.28 -3.91 -0.17
CA ASP A 294 -0.28 -3.59 1.14
C ASP A 294 0.80 -3.05 2.09
N CYS A 295 1.89 -3.82 2.24
CA CYS A 295 3.12 -3.40 2.90
C CYS A 295 4.35 -3.98 2.18
N PRO A 296 5.51 -3.31 2.26
CA PRO A 296 6.71 -3.80 1.60
C PRO A 296 7.49 -4.84 2.44
N TYR A 297 7.23 -4.94 3.74
CA TYR A 297 8.07 -5.74 4.64
C TYR A 297 7.64 -7.21 4.78
N TYR A 298 6.33 -7.50 4.88
CA TYR A 298 5.84 -8.85 5.20
C TYR A 298 5.16 -9.54 4.01
N GLU A 299 4.05 -8.97 3.53
CA GLU A 299 3.20 -9.57 2.53
C GLU A 299 3.66 -9.31 1.09
N GLN A 300 3.98 -8.05 0.76
CA GLN A 300 4.22 -7.57 -0.61
C GLN A 300 3.11 -7.98 -1.58
N ASN A 301 1.84 -7.91 -1.13
CA ASN A 301 0.69 -8.37 -1.91
C ASN A 301 -0.19 -7.20 -2.39
N GLN A 302 -0.67 -7.31 -3.62
CA GLN A 302 -1.63 -6.36 -4.18
C GLN A 302 -3.06 -6.71 -3.78
N PHE A 303 -3.45 -6.37 -2.55
CA PHE A 303 -4.81 -6.54 -2.04
C PHE A 303 -5.76 -5.47 -2.60
N THR A 304 -6.94 -5.89 -3.05
CA THR A 304 -7.85 -5.02 -3.80
C THR A 304 -8.34 -3.81 -2.97
N MET A 305 -8.70 -4.00 -1.70
CA MET A 305 -9.19 -2.90 -0.87
C MET A 305 -8.11 -1.83 -0.63
N ASP A 306 -6.91 -2.26 -0.25
CA ASP A 306 -5.72 -1.44 -0.04
C ASP A 306 -5.36 -0.62 -1.26
N THR A 307 -5.31 -1.30 -2.39
CA THR A 307 -4.92 -0.75 -3.67
C THR A 307 -5.82 0.41 -4.08
N ARG A 308 -7.14 0.34 -3.78
CA ARG A 308 -8.07 1.43 -4.12
C ARG A 308 -7.68 2.73 -3.41
N SER A 309 -7.39 2.64 -2.11
CA SER A 309 -6.93 3.78 -1.32
C SER A 309 -5.62 4.34 -1.90
N GLN A 310 -4.66 3.47 -2.21
CA GLN A 310 -3.36 3.89 -2.77
C GLN A 310 -3.49 4.57 -4.14
N LEU A 311 -4.40 4.11 -5.01
CA LEU A 311 -4.73 4.80 -6.27
C LEU A 311 -5.22 6.22 -5.99
N LEU A 312 -6.23 6.36 -5.12
CA LEU A 312 -6.80 7.66 -4.74
C LEU A 312 -5.74 8.61 -4.15
N PHE A 313 -4.83 8.07 -3.33
CA PHE A 313 -3.73 8.83 -2.73
C PHE A 313 -2.71 9.26 -3.79
N SER A 314 -2.35 8.37 -4.72
CA SER A 314 -1.44 8.69 -5.83
C SER A 314 -1.98 9.85 -6.68
N TYR A 315 -3.30 9.88 -6.90
CA TYR A 315 -3.94 10.94 -7.68
C TYR A 315 -3.96 12.31 -7.00
N THR A 316 -3.58 12.42 -5.73
CA THR A 316 -3.42 13.74 -5.06
C THR A 316 -2.03 14.33 -5.25
N ILE A 317 -1.07 13.52 -5.70
CA ILE A 317 0.33 13.95 -5.87
C ILE A 317 0.86 13.82 -7.29
N SER A 318 0.19 13.07 -8.17
CA SER A 318 0.59 12.84 -9.55
C SER A 318 -0.61 12.71 -10.49
N HIS A 319 -0.42 13.06 -11.77
CA HIS A 319 -1.37 12.74 -12.84
C HIS A 319 -0.98 11.47 -13.64
N SER A 320 0.00 10.69 -13.19
CA SER A 320 0.31 9.41 -13.85
C SER A 320 -0.65 8.31 -13.42
N ASP A 321 -1.29 7.64 -14.37
CA ASP A 321 -2.18 6.50 -14.12
C ASP A 321 -1.64 5.16 -14.65
N LEU A 322 -0.37 5.10 -15.08
CA LEU A 322 0.19 3.89 -15.69
C LEU A 322 0.10 2.66 -14.76
N LEU A 323 0.53 2.82 -13.49
CA LEU A 323 0.44 1.75 -12.50
C LEU A 323 -1.03 1.44 -12.14
N ALA A 324 -1.89 2.44 -12.07
CA ALA A 324 -3.32 2.27 -11.82
C ALA A 324 -4.01 1.46 -12.95
N ARG A 325 -3.72 1.77 -14.21
CA ARG A 325 -4.23 1.03 -15.38
C ARG A 325 -3.76 -0.41 -15.40
N LYS A 326 -2.46 -0.63 -15.10
CA LYS A 326 -1.90 -1.98 -14.95
C LYS A 326 -2.64 -2.75 -13.86
N THR A 327 -2.78 -2.16 -12.68
CA THR A 327 -3.48 -2.72 -11.52
C THR A 327 -4.92 -3.11 -11.82
N ILE A 328 -5.72 -2.18 -12.39
CA ILE A 328 -7.11 -2.43 -12.78
C ILE A 328 -7.17 -3.61 -13.76
N HIS A 329 -6.22 -3.68 -14.70
CA HIS A 329 -6.16 -4.76 -15.68
C HIS A 329 -5.74 -6.11 -15.06
N GLU A 330 -4.86 -6.11 -14.06
CA GLU A 330 -4.42 -7.31 -13.36
C GLU A 330 -5.54 -7.96 -12.57
N PHE A 331 -6.30 -7.18 -11.81
CA PHE A 331 -7.52 -7.68 -11.17
C PHE A 331 -8.57 -8.12 -12.19
N PHE A 332 -8.74 -7.39 -13.30
CA PHE A 332 -9.56 -7.88 -14.41
C PHE A 332 -9.07 -9.25 -14.92
N ALA A 333 -7.76 -9.47 -15.01
CA ALA A 333 -7.20 -10.75 -15.45
C ALA A 333 -7.32 -11.88 -14.42
N SER A 334 -7.72 -11.58 -13.18
CA SER A 334 -7.91 -12.54 -12.08
C SER A 334 -9.37 -13.00 -11.91
N ARG A 335 -10.28 -12.59 -12.80
CA ARG A 335 -11.68 -13.01 -12.79
C ARG A 335 -11.85 -14.51 -12.60
N ARG A 336 -12.78 -14.85 -11.72
CA ARG A 336 -13.21 -16.20 -11.39
C ARG A 336 -14.48 -16.55 -12.15
N ASP A 337 -14.82 -17.84 -12.14
CA ASP A 337 -16.04 -18.38 -12.75
C ASP A 337 -17.32 -18.02 -11.99
N ASP A 338 -17.18 -17.71 -10.70
CA ASP A 338 -18.23 -17.25 -9.79
C ASP A 338 -18.58 -15.75 -9.90
N GLY A 339 -17.95 -15.02 -10.82
CA GLY A 339 -18.15 -13.58 -11.04
C GLY A 339 -17.26 -12.65 -10.21
N LEU A 340 -16.56 -13.15 -9.19
CA LEU A 340 -15.65 -12.35 -8.36
C LEU A 340 -14.23 -12.28 -8.95
N LEU A 341 -13.39 -11.46 -8.31
CA LEU A 341 -11.95 -11.37 -8.58
C LEU A 341 -11.17 -12.07 -7.46
N GLU A 342 -9.92 -12.46 -7.72
CA GLU A 342 -9.01 -12.88 -6.65
C GLU A 342 -8.79 -11.74 -5.64
N THR A 343 -8.69 -12.07 -4.34
CA THR A 343 -8.54 -11.10 -3.23
C THR A 343 -7.33 -10.19 -3.42
N HIS A 344 -6.21 -10.80 -3.77
CA HIS A 344 -4.96 -10.16 -4.15
C HIS A 344 -4.43 -10.83 -5.42
N PHE A 345 -3.85 -10.04 -6.32
CA PHE A 345 -3.31 -10.56 -7.57
C PHE A 345 -2.20 -9.66 -8.10
N PRO A 346 -1.07 -10.20 -8.59
CA PRO A 346 -0.80 -11.62 -8.89
C PRO A 346 -0.64 -12.53 -7.67
N ASN A 347 -1.33 -13.68 -7.65
CA ASN A 347 -1.16 -14.72 -6.64
C ASN A 347 -1.01 -16.09 -7.33
N PRO A 348 0.08 -16.86 -7.07
CA PRO A 348 0.27 -18.18 -7.67
C PRO A 348 -0.54 -19.31 -7.02
N SER A 349 -1.18 -19.06 -5.87
CA SER A 349 -1.84 -20.06 -5.02
C SER A 349 -3.36 -19.84 -4.93
N ARG A 350 -4.10 -20.88 -4.52
CA ARG A 350 -5.51 -20.72 -4.14
C ARG A 350 -5.56 -20.10 -2.74
N SER A 351 -5.88 -18.81 -2.66
CA SER A 351 -6.14 -18.11 -1.39
C SER A 351 -7.62 -18.10 -1.06
N MET A 352 -7.92 -17.82 0.22
CA MET A 352 -9.27 -17.49 0.64
C MET A 352 -9.73 -16.21 -0.06
N ASN A 353 -10.92 -16.27 -0.64
CA ASN A 353 -11.51 -15.15 -1.33
C ASN A 353 -12.29 -14.26 -0.36
N ILE A 354 -12.12 -12.94 -0.46
CA ILE A 354 -12.92 -11.95 0.29
C ILE A 354 -13.90 -11.30 -0.70
N PRO A 355 -15.18 -11.69 -0.74
CA PRO A 355 -16.11 -11.24 -1.79
C PRO A 355 -16.25 -9.72 -1.85
N GLN A 356 -16.31 -9.06 -0.70
CA GLN A 356 -16.38 -7.60 -0.57
C GLN A 356 -15.28 -6.88 -1.36
N PHE A 357 -14.07 -7.44 -1.43
CA PHE A 357 -12.93 -6.80 -2.10
C PHE A 357 -13.17 -6.60 -3.61
N SER A 358 -13.99 -7.44 -4.25
CA SER A 358 -14.38 -7.25 -5.66
C SER A 358 -15.20 -5.98 -5.87
N LEU A 359 -15.98 -5.53 -4.89
CA LEU A 359 -16.70 -4.25 -4.95
C LEU A 359 -15.74 -3.06 -4.93
N TYR A 360 -14.62 -3.17 -4.20
CA TYR A 360 -13.59 -2.12 -4.18
C TYR A 360 -12.90 -1.91 -5.51
N TRP A 361 -12.82 -2.96 -6.36
CA TRP A 361 -12.36 -2.82 -7.74
C TRP A 361 -13.32 -2.00 -8.61
N ILE A 362 -14.65 -2.13 -8.41
CA ILE A 362 -15.64 -1.27 -9.09
C ILE A 362 -15.38 0.19 -8.69
N PHE A 363 -15.10 0.43 -7.42
CA PHE A 363 -14.75 1.76 -6.95
C PHE A 363 -13.46 2.29 -7.58
N MET A 364 -12.39 1.48 -7.73
CA MET A 364 -11.16 1.92 -8.42
C MET A 364 -11.44 2.44 -9.83
N ILE A 365 -12.33 1.76 -10.57
CA ILE A 365 -12.69 2.14 -11.94
C ILE A 365 -13.49 3.43 -11.93
N HIS A 366 -14.44 3.56 -11.01
CA HIS A 366 -15.21 4.79 -10.81
C HIS A 366 -14.29 5.95 -10.43
N ASP A 367 -13.40 5.76 -9.48
CA ASP A 367 -12.42 6.75 -9.04
C ASP A 367 -11.51 7.16 -10.22
N HIS A 368 -10.97 6.19 -10.99
CA HIS A 368 -10.19 6.47 -12.21
C HIS A 368 -10.99 7.27 -13.24
N SER A 369 -12.27 6.94 -13.45
CA SER A 369 -13.15 7.66 -14.38
C SER A 369 -13.30 9.14 -14.05
N LEU A 370 -13.41 9.48 -12.76
CA LEU A 370 -13.56 10.86 -12.30
C LEU A 370 -12.28 11.69 -12.46
N HIS A 371 -11.11 11.05 -12.42
CA HIS A 371 -9.81 11.74 -12.50
C HIS A 371 -9.30 11.90 -13.93
N PHE A 372 -9.48 10.86 -14.76
CA PHE A 372 -8.87 10.77 -16.09
C PHE A 372 -9.87 10.87 -17.23
N GLN A 373 -11.17 10.70 -16.95
CA GLN A 373 -12.27 10.84 -17.92
C GLN A 373 -12.09 10.00 -19.22
N ASP A 374 -11.34 8.89 -19.13
CA ASP A 374 -11.04 8.01 -20.26
C ASP A 374 -12.12 6.93 -20.41
N THR A 375 -13.26 7.30 -20.99
CA THR A 375 -14.39 6.38 -21.23
C THR A 375 -14.03 5.18 -22.12
N THR A 376 -13.03 5.34 -23.01
CA THR A 376 -12.56 4.25 -23.88
C THR A 376 -11.88 3.15 -23.06
N PHE A 377 -11.05 3.52 -22.10
CA PHE A 377 -10.43 2.58 -21.18
C PHE A 377 -11.45 1.83 -20.33
N LEU A 378 -12.42 2.55 -19.76
CA LEU A 378 -13.39 1.99 -18.80
C LEU A 378 -14.31 0.95 -19.44
N LYS A 379 -14.69 1.14 -20.71
CA LYS A 379 -15.64 0.28 -21.44
C LYS A 379 -15.25 -1.21 -21.44
N LYS A 380 -13.94 -1.51 -21.38
CA LYS A 380 -13.39 -2.88 -21.32
C LYS A 380 -13.84 -3.66 -20.07
N TYR A 381 -14.17 -2.96 -18.99
CA TYR A 381 -14.35 -3.55 -17.66
C TYR A 381 -15.82 -3.76 -17.26
N LEU A 382 -16.77 -3.18 -18.00
CA LEU A 382 -18.20 -3.18 -17.64
C LEU A 382 -18.81 -4.58 -17.52
N GLY A 383 -18.40 -5.53 -18.35
CA GLY A 383 -18.89 -6.92 -18.26
C GLY A 383 -18.49 -7.59 -16.94
N THR A 384 -17.27 -7.31 -16.47
CA THR A 384 -16.79 -7.80 -15.17
C THR A 384 -17.52 -7.13 -14.01
N ILE A 385 -17.77 -5.82 -14.11
CA ILE A 385 -18.57 -5.09 -13.11
C ILE A 385 -19.94 -5.74 -12.96
N GLY A 386 -20.63 -6.04 -14.07
CA GLY A 386 -21.90 -6.76 -14.04
C GLY A 386 -21.81 -8.11 -13.33
N GLY A 387 -20.83 -8.94 -13.68
CA GLY A 387 -20.64 -10.25 -13.04
C GLY A 387 -20.39 -10.17 -11.52
N ILE A 388 -19.65 -9.15 -11.06
CA ILE A 388 -19.45 -8.90 -9.63
C ILE A 388 -20.78 -8.50 -8.98
N LEU A 389 -21.54 -7.56 -9.55
CA LEU A 389 -22.80 -7.11 -8.97
C LEU A 389 -23.85 -8.23 -8.94
N ASP A 390 -23.90 -9.07 -9.96
CA ASP A 390 -24.83 -10.20 -10.04
C ASP A 390 -24.50 -11.28 -9.01
N HIS A 391 -23.21 -11.51 -8.70
CA HIS A 391 -22.81 -12.38 -7.59
C HIS A 391 -23.46 -11.96 -6.26
N PHE A 392 -23.55 -10.67 -5.97
CA PHE A 392 -24.20 -10.16 -4.76
C PHE A 392 -25.72 -10.19 -4.87
N SER A 393 -26.27 -9.94 -6.07
CA SER A 393 -27.70 -10.05 -6.35
C SER A 393 -28.25 -11.46 -6.10
N ASP A 394 -27.50 -12.49 -6.47
CA ASP A 394 -27.88 -13.89 -6.26
C ASP A 394 -27.88 -14.30 -4.78
N ARG A 395 -27.33 -13.44 -3.90
CA ARG A 395 -27.19 -13.66 -2.45
C ARG A 395 -28.10 -12.77 -1.62
N MET A 396 -29.07 -12.12 -2.24
CA MET A 396 -30.08 -11.35 -1.52
C MET A 396 -30.95 -12.31 -0.68
N ASN A 397 -31.05 -12.07 0.63
CA ASN A 397 -31.90 -12.84 1.51
C ASN A 397 -33.37 -12.35 1.46
N GLU A 398 -34.26 -13.03 2.19
CA GLU A 398 -35.70 -12.71 2.22
C GLU A 398 -36.02 -11.30 2.77
N LEU A 399 -35.08 -10.67 3.48
CA LEU A 399 -35.21 -9.30 3.97
C LEU A 399 -34.76 -8.25 2.94
N GLY A 400 -34.28 -8.70 1.77
CA GLY A 400 -33.67 -7.82 0.77
C GLY A 400 -32.32 -7.26 1.20
N LEU A 401 -31.55 -8.02 1.98
CA LEU A 401 -30.16 -7.71 2.39
C LEU A 401 -29.18 -8.71 1.76
N VAL A 402 -27.92 -8.32 1.60
CA VAL A 402 -26.85 -9.25 1.21
C VAL A 402 -26.67 -10.30 2.32
N GLY A 403 -26.91 -11.56 1.99
CA GLY A 403 -26.80 -12.70 2.89
C GLY A 403 -25.36 -13.19 3.12
N GLN A 404 -25.25 -14.42 3.60
CA GLN A 404 -23.97 -15.06 3.89
C GLN A 404 -23.30 -15.65 2.64
N PHE A 405 -21.97 -15.54 2.58
CA PHE A 405 -21.07 -16.25 1.67
C PHE A 405 -20.71 -17.61 2.32
N LEU A 406 -21.50 -18.63 2.02
CA LEU A 406 -21.38 -19.97 2.65
C LEU A 406 -20.48 -20.92 1.86
N GLU A 407 -20.03 -20.53 0.68
CA GLU A 407 -19.16 -21.37 -0.15
C GLU A 407 -17.79 -21.56 0.49
N GLU A 408 -17.20 -22.74 0.30
CA GLU A 408 -15.87 -23.05 0.79
C GLU A 408 -14.82 -22.07 0.21
N GLY A 409 -13.87 -21.67 1.05
CA GLY A 409 -12.82 -20.73 0.66
C GLY A 409 -13.28 -19.27 0.59
N ARG A 410 -14.42 -18.93 1.18
CA ARG A 410 -14.87 -17.53 1.38
C ARG A 410 -14.61 -17.04 2.78
N TRP A 411 -14.23 -15.77 2.88
CA TRP A 411 -14.14 -15.04 4.12
C TRP A 411 -14.91 -13.73 4.00
N ALA A 412 -15.96 -13.58 4.81
CA ALA A 412 -16.76 -12.36 4.87
C ALA A 412 -16.06 -11.23 5.64
N PHE A 413 -14.73 -11.14 5.50
CA PHE A 413 -13.89 -10.16 6.17
C PHE A 413 -14.33 -8.75 5.83
N VAL A 414 -14.36 -7.92 6.86
CA VAL A 414 -14.66 -6.49 6.78
C VAL A 414 -13.47 -5.66 7.26
N ASP A 415 -12.96 -5.95 8.46
CA ASP A 415 -11.88 -5.16 9.06
C ASP A 415 -11.24 -5.85 10.28
N TRP A 416 -10.06 -5.43 10.71
CA TRP A 416 -9.34 -5.94 11.88
C TRP A 416 -9.91 -5.44 13.22
N VAL A 417 -11.05 -5.99 13.62
CA VAL A 417 -11.80 -5.60 14.83
C VAL A 417 -11.76 -6.70 15.88
N LYS A 418 -11.22 -6.39 17.06
CA LYS A 418 -11.07 -7.36 18.18
C LYS A 418 -12.42 -7.83 18.71
N GLU A 419 -13.38 -6.92 18.82
CA GLU A 419 -14.72 -7.13 19.37
C GLU A 419 -15.55 -8.12 18.56
N TRP A 420 -15.21 -8.32 17.28
CA TRP A 420 -15.88 -9.23 16.36
C TRP A 420 -15.38 -10.68 16.42
N PHE A 421 -14.21 -10.94 17.03
CA PHE A 421 -13.68 -12.30 17.10
C PHE A 421 -14.59 -13.23 17.91
N ILE A 422 -14.90 -14.41 17.35
CA ILE A 422 -15.68 -15.48 17.99
C ILE A 422 -14.77 -16.71 18.12
N PRO A 423 -14.14 -16.95 19.29
CA PRO A 423 -13.17 -18.02 19.47
C PRO A 423 -13.67 -19.40 19.02
N GLU A 424 -14.94 -19.71 19.28
CA GLU A 424 -15.58 -20.99 18.96
C GLU A 424 -15.69 -21.25 17.45
N ARG A 425 -15.61 -20.20 16.62
CA ARG A 425 -15.66 -20.27 15.16
C ARG A 425 -14.28 -20.21 14.50
N GLY A 426 -13.21 -19.99 15.28
CA GLY A 426 -11.84 -19.94 14.78
C GLY A 426 -11.57 -18.78 13.80
N PHE A 427 -10.51 -18.94 13.00
CA PHE A 427 -9.99 -17.91 12.10
C PHE A 427 -11.02 -17.31 11.12
N PRO A 428 -11.96 -18.08 10.51
CA PRO A 428 -12.96 -17.51 9.60
C PRO A 428 -13.90 -16.47 10.23
N SER A 429 -13.98 -16.38 11.56
CA SER A 429 -14.75 -15.33 12.26
C SER A 429 -13.96 -14.04 12.50
N VAL A 430 -12.64 -14.07 12.35
CA VAL A 430 -11.80 -12.89 12.56
C VAL A 430 -12.21 -11.81 11.55
N GLY A 431 -12.45 -10.61 12.06
CA GLY A 431 -12.82 -9.46 11.23
C GLY A 431 -14.19 -9.54 10.55
N VAL A 432 -15.09 -10.39 11.05
CA VAL A 432 -16.47 -10.53 10.55
C VAL A 432 -17.46 -10.12 11.65
N PRO A 433 -18.38 -9.16 11.43
CA PRO A 433 -19.38 -8.79 12.43
C PRO A 433 -20.17 -10.01 12.94
N LYS A 434 -20.40 -10.13 14.25
CA LYS A 434 -21.06 -11.32 14.85
C LYS A 434 -22.46 -11.54 14.28
N ALA A 435 -23.22 -10.47 14.08
CA ALA A 435 -24.52 -10.48 13.41
C ALA A 435 -24.51 -11.15 12.02
N TYR A 436 -23.39 -11.18 11.29
CA TYR A 436 -23.26 -11.96 10.06
C TYR A 436 -23.66 -13.41 10.28
N PHE A 437 -23.19 -14.03 11.37
CA PHE A 437 -23.45 -15.42 11.70
C PHE A 437 -24.82 -15.62 12.31
N ASP A 438 -25.19 -14.77 13.28
CA ASP A 438 -26.37 -14.99 14.12
C ASP A 438 -27.67 -14.48 13.51
N LYS A 439 -27.58 -13.51 12.59
CA LYS A 439 -28.72 -12.90 11.88
C LYS A 439 -28.75 -13.23 10.39
N GLY A 440 -27.76 -13.95 9.88
CA GLY A 440 -27.67 -14.34 8.48
C GLY A 440 -27.32 -13.20 7.50
N ALA A 441 -26.93 -12.03 8.00
CA ALA A 441 -26.46 -10.90 7.19
C ALA A 441 -25.67 -9.90 8.05
N ALA A 442 -24.69 -9.24 7.43
CA ALA A 442 -24.05 -8.05 7.99
C ALA A 442 -24.50 -6.81 7.21
N SER A 443 -24.99 -5.78 7.90
CA SER A 443 -25.52 -4.55 7.30
C SER A 443 -24.50 -3.87 6.39
N ILE A 444 -23.22 -3.91 6.77
CA ILE A 444 -22.13 -3.32 5.99
C ILE A 444 -22.02 -3.94 4.58
N ASN A 445 -22.25 -5.25 4.42
CA ASN A 445 -22.22 -5.91 3.11
C ASN A 445 -23.24 -5.27 2.16
N SER A 446 -24.43 -4.95 2.69
CA SER A 446 -25.51 -4.31 1.91
C SER A 446 -25.18 -2.84 1.60
N LEU A 447 -24.61 -2.11 2.56
CA LEU A 447 -24.25 -0.70 2.36
C LEU A 447 -23.13 -0.53 1.31
N VAL A 448 -22.07 -1.34 1.38
CA VAL A 448 -20.98 -1.31 0.40
C VAL A 448 -21.47 -1.73 -0.99
N TYR A 449 -22.34 -2.75 -1.06
CA TYR A 449 -22.95 -3.16 -2.33
C TYR A 449 -23.84 -2.08 -2.94
N ALA A 450 -24.64 -1.37 -2.13
CA ALA A 450 -25.43 -0.22 -2.60
C ALA A 450 -24.54 0.89 -3.18
N MET A 451 -23.40 1.17 -2.55
CA MET A 451 -22.41 2.12 -3.09
C MET A 451 -21.84 1.62 -4.43
N ALA A 452 -21.50 0.33 -4.53
CA ALA A 452 -20.94 -0.25 -5.76
C ALA A 452 -21.93 -0.20 -6.92
N LEU A 453 -23.22 -0.45 -6.67
CA LEU A 453 -24.29 -0.29 -7.65
C LEU A 453 -24.36 1.16 -8.16
N ARG A 454 -24.27 2.16 -7.28
CA ARG A 454 -24.26 3.58 -7.69
C ARG A 454 -23.01 3.94 -8.50
N SER A 455 -21.84 3.49 -8.09
CA SER A 455 -20.60 3.67 -8.87
C SER A 455 -20.71 3.02 -10.25
N ALA A 456 -21.27 1.83 -10.35
CA ALA A 456 -21.52 1.15 -11.62
C ALA A 456 -22.57 1.86 -12.47
N ALA A 457 -23.56 2.52 -11.87
CA ALA A 457 -24.53 3.35 -12.57
C ALA A 457 -23.86 4.55 -13.24
N VAL A 458 -22.99 5.27 -12.52
CA VAL A 458 -22.18 6.37 -13.07
C VAL A 458 -21.34 5.89 -14.25
N LEU A 459 -20.64 4.77 -14.09
CA LEU A 459 -19.82 4.17 -15.14
C LEU A 459 -20.65 3.72 -16.37
N SER A 460 -21.88 3.25 -16.14
CA SER A 460 -22.80 2.84 -17.21
C SER A 460 -23.35 4.04 -17.97
N GLU A 461 -23.76 5.10 -17.27
CA GLU A 461 -24.21 6.36 -17.87
C GLU A 461 -23.10 6.98 -18.73
N ALA A 462 -21.86 7.00 -18.23
CA ALA A 462 -20.68 7.53 -18.93
C ALA A 462 -20.38 6.85 -20.29
N VAL A 463 -20.89 5.62 -20.52
CA VAL A 463 -20.77 4.92 -21.81
C VAL A 463 -22.10 4.82 -22.58
N GLY A 464 -23.13 5.56 -22.14
CA GLY A 464 -24.44 5.61 -22.76
C GLY A 464 -25.39 4.44 -22.44
N ARG A 465 -25.12 3.63 -21.39
CA ARG A 465 -25.97 2.52 -20.96
C ARG A 465 -26.96 2.96 -19.87
N LYS A 466 -27.88 3.86 -20.24
CA LYS A 466 -28.80 4.53 -19.31
C LYS A 466 -29.77 3.59 -18.61
N ASP A 467 -30.32 2.60 -19.33
CA ASP A 467 -31.25 1.63 -18.74
C ASP A 467 -30.55 0.77 -17.66
N THR A 468 -29.31 0.34 -17.92
CA THR A 468 -28.48 -0.37 -16.94
C THR A 468 -28.15 0.52 -15.74
N ALA A 469 -27.85 1.81 -15.97
CA ALA A 469 -27.63 2.75 -14.88
C ALA A 469 -28.88 2.90 -13.99
N SER A 470 -30.06 3.05 -14.59
CA SER A 470 -31.34 3.13 -13.88
C SER A 470 -31.60 1.86 -13.06
N GLU A 471 -31.38 0.68 -13.64
CA GLU A 471 -31.54 -0.61 -12.94
C GLU A 471 -30.66 -0.68 -11.68
N TYR A 472 -29.39 -0.29 -11.80
CA TYR A 472 -28.47 -0.29 -10.66
C TYR A 472 -28.88 0.73 -9.58
N LEU A 473 -29.38 1.91 -9.96
CA LEU A 473 -29.91 2.90 -9.01
C LEU A 473 -31.16 2.40 -8.27
N ASP A 474 -32.05 1.69 -8.97
CA ASP A 474 -33.24 1.09 -8.38
C ASP A 474 -32.89 -0.03 -7.39
N ARG A 475 -31.95 -0.90 -7.78
CA ARG A 475 -31.39 -1.94 -6.89
C ARG A 475 -30.78 -1.34 -5.63
N ALA A 476 -29.94 -0.30 -5.78
CA ALA A 476 -29.33 0.39 -4.65
C ALA A 476 -30.38 1.01 -3.73
N SER A 477 -31.39 1.68 -4.30
CA SER A 477 -32.48 2.30 -3.54
C SER A 477 -33.32 1.28 -2.77
N SER A 478 -33.59 0.12 -3.39
CA SER A 478 -34.30 -0.98 -2.73
C SER A 478 -33.51 -1.55 -1.55
N LEU A 479 -32.21 -1.75 -1.74
CA LEU A 479 -31.32 -2.24 -0.70
C LEU A 479 -31.25 -1.30 0.50
N ILE A 480 -31.13 0.01 0.26
CA ILE A 480 -31.14 1.02 1.34
C ILE A 480 -32.46 1.03 2.11
N ARG A 481 -33.61 0.87 1.44
CA ARG A 481 -34.90 0.72 2.13
C ARG A 481 -34.91 -0.49 3.06
N SER A 482 -34.36 -1.62 2.62
CA SER A 482 -34.23 -2.82 3.46
C SER A 482 -33.30 -2.59 4.66
N VAL A 483 -32.16 -1.92 4.47
CA VAL A 483 -31.24 -1.57 5.57
C VAL A 483 -31.94 -0.66 6.59
N ASN A 484 -32.59 0.42 6.15
CA ASN A 484 -33.30 1.33 7.04
C ASN A 484 -34.46 0.65 7.80
N LYS A 485 -35.13 -0.32 7.17
CA LYS A 485 -36.24 -1.05 7.79
C LYS A 485 -35.77 -2.08 8.83
N HIS A 486 -34.69 -2.80 8.55
CA HIS A 486 -34.31 -3.99 9.32
C HIS A 486 -33.08 -3.79 10.21
N CYS A 487 -32.24 -2.81 9.91
CA CYS A 487 -30.94 -2.61 10.56
C CYS A 487 -30.80 -1.25 11.25
N TYR A 488 -31.89 -0.49 11.43
CA TYR A 488 -31.87 0.79 12.14
C TYR A 488 -32.54 0.67 13.51
N ASP A 489 -31.84 1.08 14.56
CA ASP A 489 -32.38 1.19 15.92
C ASP A 489 -32.85 2.62 16.17
N SER A 490 -34.17 2.82 16.07
CA SER A 490 -34.80 4.12 16.30
C SER A 490 -34.80 4.58 17.76
N LYS A 491 -34.44 3.70 18.72
CA LYS A 491 -34.31 4.10 20.14
C LYS A 491 -32.97 4.78 20.40
N LYS A 492 -31.91 4.28 19.77
CA LYS A 492 -30.56 4.85 19.87
C LYS A 492 -30.19 5.79 18.73
N ASN A 493 -30.99 5.80 17.66
CA ASN A 493 -30.71 6.48 16.39
C ASN A 493 -29.37 6.01 15.77
N LEU A 494 -29.14 4.69 15.76
CA LEU A 494 -27.92 4.05 15.25
C LEU A 494 -28.27 2.94 14.26
N TYR A 495 -27.35 2.63 13.35
CA TYR A 495 -27.42 1.41 12.55
C TYR A 495 -26.78 0.23 13.30
N LEU A 496 -27.36 -0.95 13.12
CA LEU A 496 -26.95 -2.21 13.74
C LEU A 496 -26.05 -3.00 12.78
N ASP A 497 -25.14 -3.81 13.31
CA ASP A 497 -24.22 -4.62 12.51
C ASP A 497 -24.94 -5.68 11.65
N GLY A 498 -26.19 -6.03 11.98
CA GLY A 498 -27.07 -6.86 11.17
C GLY A 498 -28.55 -6.67 11.54
N PRO A 499 -29.47 -7.35 10.83
CA PRO A 499 -30.91 -7.11 10.99
C PRO A 499 -31.40 -7.51 12.40
N GLY A 500 -32.01 -6.55 13.10
CA GLY A 500 -32.50 -6.74 14.47
C GLY A 500 -31.43 -7.09 15.51
N ALA A 501 -30.15 -6.84 15.24
CA ALA A 501 -29.03 -7.11 16.15
C ALA A 501 -28.90 -6.05 17.25
N ILE A 502 -29.95 -5.87 18.06
CA ILE A 502 -29.98 -4.86 19.13
C ILE A 502 -28.82 -5.09 20.10
N GLY A 503 -27.98 -4.06 20.26
CA GLY A 503 -26.77 -4.12 21.10
C GLY A 503 -25.49 -4.40 20.33
N GLU A 504 -25.56 -4.74 19.04
CA GLU A 504 -24.40 -4.91 18.16
C GLU A 504 -24.36 -3.79 17.12
N SER A 505 -23.40 -2.89 17.26
CA SER A 505 -23.17 -1.77 16.35
C SER A 505 -21.70 -1.40 16.30
N SER A 506 -21.25 -0.91 15.16
CA SER A 506 -19.86 -0.54 14.89
C SER A 506 -19.75 0.86 14.30
N GLN A 507 -18.55 1.45 14.34
CA GLN A 507 -18.28 2.66 13.56
C GLN A 507 -18.46 2.38 12.06
N HIS A 508 -18.12 1.17 11.59
CA HIS A 508 -18.23 0.78 10.19
C HIS A 508 -19.63 0.95 9.64
N VAL A 509 -20.65 0.39 10.30
CA VAL A 509 -22.02 0.50 9.79
C VAL A 509 -22.53 1.94 9.80
N GLN A 510 -22.09 2.78 10.76
CA GLN A 510 -22.46 4.21 10.75
C GLN A 510 -21.80 4.96 9.59
N ILE A 511 -20.48 4.74 9.37
CA ILE A 511 -19.72 5.32 8.27
C ILE A 511 -20.40 5.00 6.94
N PHE A 512 -20.66 3.71 6.69
CA PHE A 512 -21.22 3.27 5.42
C PHE A 512 -22.70 3.62 5.27
N ALA A 513 -23.46 3.82 6.36
CA ALA A 513 -24.82 4.35 6.29
C ALA A 513 -24.86 5.78 5.74
N VAL A 514 -23.91 6.63 6.14
CA VAL A 514 -23.76 8.00 5.60
C VAL A 514 -23.26 7.94 4.15
N LEU A 515 -22.23 7.14 3.88
CA LEU A 515 -21.64 7.06 2.53
C LEU A 515 -22.62 6.49 1.49
N ALA A 516 -23.47 5.54 1.88
CA ALA A 516 -24.49 4.95 1.02
C ALA A 516 -25.83 5.72 1.02
N ASP A 517 -25.90 6.91 1.61
CA ASP A 517 -27.13 7.72 1.71
C ASP A 517 -28.31 6.96 2.33
N ALA A 518 -28.03 6.09 3.30
CA ALA A 518 -29.08 5.52 4.15
C ALA A 518 -29.65 6.57 5.11
N THR A 519 -28.81 7.54 5.50
CA THR A 519 -29.14 8.73 6.28
C THR A 519 -28.43 9.95 5.69
N SER A 520 -29.00 11.14 5.90
CA SER A 520 -28.50 12.40 5.35
C SER A 520 -28.88 13.60 6.25
N GLY A 521 -28.35 14.78 5.95
CA GLY A 521 -28.71 16.01 6.66
C GLY A 521 -28.36 15.95 8.15
N GLU A 522 -29.23 16.52 9.00
CA GLU A 522 -28.96 16.60 10.44
C GLU A 522 -28.85 15.21 11.10
N SER A 523 -29.59 14.21 10.62
CA SER A 523 -29.48 12.84 11.12
C SER A 523 -28.10 12.22 10.84
N ALA A 524 -27.48 12.53 9.70
CA ALA A 524 -26.11 12.09 9.42
C ALA A 524 -25.08 12.83 10.29
N LYS A 525 -25.29 14.12 10.57
CA LYS A 525 -24.43 14.89 11.48
C LYS A 525 -24.47 14.32 12.90
N ASP A 526 -25.66 14.15 13.46
CA ASP A 526 -25.85 13.56 14.79
C ASP A 526 -25.24 12.16 14.86
N LEU A 527 -25.48 11.32 13.85
CA LEU A 527 -24.91 9.98 13.79
C LEU A 527 -23.38 10.01 13.83
N MET A 528 -22.75 10.91 13.09
CA MET A 528 -21.29 10.98 13.02
C MET A 528 -20.66 11.60 14.28
N ARG A 529 -21.31 12.60 14.89
CA ARG A 529 -20.91 13.12 16.21
C ARG A 529 -20.92 12.01 17.25
N LYS A 530 -22.01 11.23 17.34
CA LYS A 530 -22.12 10.06 18.23
C LYS A 530 -21.05 9.01 17.95
N THR A 531 -20.80 8.72 16.68
CA THR A 531 -19.82 7.72 16.25
C THR A 531 -18.40 8.06 16.71
N ILE A 532 -18.07 9.34 16.85
CA ILE A 532 -16.74 9.82 17.22
C ILE A 532 -16.65 10.11 18.73
N HIS A 533 -17.54 10.95 19.27
CA HIS A 533 -17.44 11.43 20.64
C HIS A 533 -18.06 10.49 21.68
N GLU A 534 -19.05 9.69 21.30
CA GLU A 534 -19.80 8.82 22.22
C GLU A 534 -19.49 7.33 22.00
N ARG A 535 -18.46 7.00 21.22
CA ARG A 535 -18.12 5.63 20.80
C ARG A 535 -18.14 4.62 21.95
N GLU A 536 -17.44 4.93 23.05
CA GLU A 536 -17.34 4.05 24.23
C GLU A 536 -18.69 3.92 24.96
N ALA A 537 -19.38 5.04 25.17
CA ALA A 537 -20.67 5.07 25.86
C ALA A 537 -21.75 4.28 25.10
N LEU A 538 -21.67 4.29 23.77
CA LEU A 538 -22.56 3.56 22.88
C LEU A 538 -22.10 2.12 22.59
N GLY A 539 -20.90 1.74 23.03
CA GLY A 539 -20.34 0.41 22.81
C GLY A 539 -20.06 0.10 21.34
N LEU A 540 -19.70 1.11 20.53
CA LEU A 540 -19.43 0.92 19.11
C LEU A 540 -18.08 0.23 18.91
N ALA A 541 -18.07 -0.89 18.20
CA ALA A 541 -16.82 -1.52 17.77
C ALA A 541 -16.00 -0.53 16.90
N LYS A 542 -14.70 -0.41 17.20
CA LYS A 542 -13.83 0.60 16.61
C LYS A 542 -13.35 0.19 15.21
N ALA A 543 -13.36 1.14 14.28
CA ALA A 543 -12.77 1.01 12.96
C ALA A 543 -11.23 1.04 13.02
N SER A 544 -10.58 0.17 12.24
CA SER A 544 -9.12 0.20 12.05
C SER A 544 -8.70 1.30 11.06
N PHE A 545 -7.39 1.45 10.83
CA PHE A 545 -6.88 2.40 9.83
C PHE A 545 -7.33 2.09 8.40
N ALA A 546 -7.69 0.84 8.08
CA ALA A 546 -8.28 0.48 6.79
C ALA A 546 -9.56 1.28 6.49
N MET A 547 -10.26 1.70 7.53
CA MET A 547 -11.53 2.43 7.44
C MET A 547 -11.40 3.94 7.65
N SER A 548 -10.18 4.43 7.93
CA SER A 548 -9.91 5.84 8.20
C SER A 548 -10.32 6.75 7.04
N PHE A 549 -9.95 6.41 5.81
CA PHE A 549 -10.38 7.14 4.62
C PHE A 549 -11.90 7.30 4.58
N TYR A 550 -12.63 6.20 4.79
CA TYR A 550 -14.10 6.20 4.77
C TYR A 550 -14.70 7.02 5.91
N MET A 551 -14.11 6.99 7.11
CA MET A 551 -14.50 7.86 8.22
C MET A 551 -14.40 9.34 7.84
N PHE A 552 -13.26 9.76 7.27
CA PHE A 552 -13.08 11.13 6.79
C PHE A 552 -14.10 11.52 5.71
N ARG A 553 -14.33 10.65 4.73
CA ARG A 553 -15.35 10.89 3.69
C ARG A 553 -16.74 11.04 4.30
N ALA A 554 -17.09 10.22 5.30
CA ALA A 554 -18.40 10.26 5.95
C ALA A 554 -18.61 11.54 6.75
N VAL A 555 -17.60 12.01 7.50
CA VAL A 555 -17.70 13.30 8.23
C VAL A 555 -17.72 14.50 7.29
N ALA A 556 -16.98 14.44 6.18
CA ALA A 556 -17.01 15.47 5.14
C ALA A 556 -18.40 15.55 4.52
N LYS A 557 -18.99 14.40 4.17
CA LYS A 557 -20.35 14.28 3.62
C LYS A 557 -21.44 14.72 4.61
N ALA A 558 -21.27 14.41 5.90
CA ALA A 558 -22.18 14.88 6.95
C ALA A 558 -22.05 16.39 7.19
N GLY A 559 -20.89 16.98 6.90
CA GLY A 559 -20.64 18.41 7.09
C GLY A 559 -20.26 18.78 8.52
N ILE A 560 -19.59 17.88 9.25
CA ILE A 560 -19.06 18.12 10.60
C ILE A 560 -17.52 18.06 10.66
N TYR A 561 -16.86 18.07 9.51
CA TYR A 561 -15.43 17.84 9.38
C TYR A 561 -14.58 18.76 10.28
N GLU A 562 -14.88 20.07 10.30
CA GLU A 562 -14.20 21.04 11.16
C GLU A 562 -14.38 20.75 12.65
N GLU A 563 -15.55 20.22 13.03
CA GLU A 563 -15.90 19.95 14.42
C GLU A 563 -15.05 18.80 15.00
N VAL A 564 -14.69 17.83 14.18
CA VAL A 564 -14.07 16.55 14.61
C VAL A 564 -12.64 16.33 14.10
N TRP A 565 -12.08 17.32 13.40
CA TRP A 565 -10.77 17.22 12.76
C TRP A 565 -9.65 16.82 13.74
N ALA A 566 -9.66 17.40 14.94
CA ALA A 566 -8.61 17.17 15.93
C ALA A 566 -8.60 15.72 16.44
N GLU A 567 -9.78 15.16 16.69
CA GLU A 567 -10.02 13.78 17.09
C GLU A 567 -9.63 12.81 15.99
N LEU A 568 -10.06 13.09 14.75
CA LEU A 568 -9.72 12.25 13.62
C LEU A 568 -8.21 12.22 13.37
N LEU A 569 -7.48 13.33 13.51
CA LEU A 569 -6.03 13.34 13.38
C LEU A 569 -5.27 12.65 14.53
N GLY A 570 -5.93 12.36 15.65
CA GLY A 570 -5.32 11.80 16.86
C GLY A 570 -4.38 10.60 16.60
N PRO A 571 -4.80 9.57 15.83
CA PRO A 571 -3.96 8.42 15.56
C PRO A 571 -2.66 8.72 14.82
N TRP A 572 -2.68 9.62 13.83
CA TRP A 572 -1.46 10.01 13.10
C TRP A 572 -0.52 10.84 13.95
N LYS A 573 -1.05 11.74 14.80
CA LYS A 573 -0.23 12.47 15.78
C LYS A 573 0.48 11.49 16.73
N LYS A 574 -0.26 10.50 17.24
CA LYS A 574 0.31 9.44 18.08
C LYS A 574 1.40 8.65 17.35
N MET A 575 1.21 8.29 16.08
CA MET A 575 2.25 7.60 15.30
C MET A 575 3.50 8.48 15.10
N LEU A 576 3.34 9.79 14.90
CA LEU A 576 4.47 10.72 14.84
C LEU A 576 5.21 10.81 16.18
N ASP A 577 4.48 10.89 17.30
CA ASP A 577 5.06 10.92 18.66
C ASP A 577 5.79 9.60 19.01
N GLN A 578 5.41 8.50 18.36
CA GLN A 578 6.07 7.19 18.44
C GLN A 578 7.27 7.05 17.50
N ASN A 579 7.69 8.14 16.85
CA ASN A 579 8.81 8.22 15.91
C ASN A 579 8.67 7.35 14.66
N LEU A 580 7.44 7.13 14.17
CA LEU A 580 7.26 6.48 12.87
C LEU A 580 7.66 7.43 11.71
N THR A 581 8.19 6.83 10.64
CA THR A 581 8.58 7.52 9.40
C THR A 581 7.78 7.07 8.17
N THR A 582 6.85 6.13 8.41
CA THR A 582 5.76 5.66 7.54
C THR A 582 4.54 5.36 8.42
N TRP A 583 3.38 5.02 7.86
CA TRP A 583 2.18 4.74 8.65
C TRP A 583 1.96 3.26 8.89
N ALA A 584 1.62 2.89 10.12
CA ALA A 584 1.37 1.51 10.50
C ALA A 584 0.06 0.94 9.92
N GLU A 585 -0.02 -0.38 9.84
CA GLU A 585 -1.19 -1.13 9.37
C GLU A 585 -2.41 -0.95 10.30
N SER A 586 -2.20 -1.09 11.61
CA SER A 586 -3.30 -1.14 12.59
C SER A 586 -2.81 -0.74 13.98
N GLU A 587 -3.72 -0.17 14.78
CA GLU A 587 -3.49 0.04 16.22
C GLU A 587 -3.68 -1.23 17.06
N SER A 588 -4.56 -2.14 16.60
CA SER A 588 -4.89 -3.37 17.33
C SER A 588 -3.89 -4.50 17.07
N MET A 589 -3.22 -4.45 15.91
CA MET A 589 -2.20 -5.39 15.47
C MET A 589 -0.96 -4.62 15.01
N VAL A 590 -0.01 -4.40 15.92
CA VAL A 590 1.20 -3.59 15.68
C VAL A 590 2.27 -4.37 14.91
N ARG A 591 1.92 -4.91 13.73
CA ARG A 591 2.81 -5.72 12.89
C ARG A 591 3.66 -4.86 11.96
N SER A 592 3.06 -4.29 10.92
CA SER A 592 3.74 -3.42 9.96
C SER A 592 3.69 -1.95 10.37
N ASP A 593 4.84 -1.28 10.29
CA ASP A 593 4.96 0.18 10.45
C ASP A 593 4.91 0.92 9.09
N CYS A 594 4.65 0.23 7.97
CA CYS A 594 4.50 0.81 6.63
C CYS A 594 3.36 0.13 5.84
N HIS A 595 2.17 0.74 5.81
CA HIS A 595 1.00 0.18 5.13
C HIS A 595 0.25 1.21 4.29
N GLY A 596 0.03 0.90 3.02
CA GLY A 596 -0.45 1.85 2.01
C GLY A 596 -1.81 2.48 2.35
N TRP A 597 -2.72 1.72 2.96
CA TRP A 597 -4.06 2.21 3.33
C TRP A 597 -4.07 3.34 4.38
N SER A 598 -2.97 3.51 5.12
CA SER A 598 -2.88 4.42 6.28
C SER A 598 -2.37 5.80 5.89
N ALA A 599 -1.94 5.97 4.63
CA ALA A 599 -1.58 7.25 4.02
C ALA A 599 -2.80 8.15 3.73
N THR A 600 -3.87 8.05 4.53
CA THR A 600 -5.03 8.93 4.44
C THR A 600 -4.70 10.43 4.58
N PRO A 601 -3.74 10.89 5.44
CA PRO A 601 -3.51 12.32 5.64
C PRO A 601 -3.13 13.09 4.38
N MET A 602 -2.34 12.52 3.44
CA MET A 602 -2.03 13.21 2.18
C MET A 602 -3.28 13.47 1.33
N TYR A 603 -4.24 12.54 1.36
CA TYR A 603 -5.51 12.73 0.68
C TYR A 603 -6.30 13.86 1.32
N GLU A 604 -6.45 13.83 2.64
CA GLU A 604 -7.20 14.84 3.39
C GLU A 604 -6.60 16.24 3.24
N ILE A 605 -5.26 16.36 3.24
CA ILE A 605 -4.57 17.63 3.04
C ILE A 605 -4.93 18.23 1.66
N VAL A 606 -4.83 17.45 0.59
CA VAL A 606 -5.09 17.97 -0.77
C VAL A 606 -6.58 18.17 -1.05
N ARG A 607 -7.41 17.19 -0.68
CA ARG A 607 -8.83 17.14 -1.06
C ARG A 607 -9.76 17.89 -0.10
N GLU A 608 -9.40 18.03 1.18
CA GLU A 608 -10.24 18.71 2.17
C GLU A 608 -9.61 19.97 2.74
N ILE A 609 -8.32 19.99 3.05
CA ILE A 609 -7.69 21.18 3.64
C ILE A 609 -7.44 22.25 2.58
N VAL A 610 -6.73 21.90 1.51
CA VAL A 610 -6.61 22.76 0.31
C VAL A 610 -7.96 22.81 -0.40
N GLY A 611 -8.69 21.70 -0.37
CA GLY A 611 -10.09 21.64 -0.80
C GLY A 611 -10.27 21.42 -2.29
N ILE A 612 -9.29 20.85 -2.99
CA ILE A 612 -9.40 20.55 -4.43
C ILE A 612 -10.22 19.27 -4.57
N GLN A 613 -11.54 19.42 -4.62
CA GLN A 613 -12.46 18.30 -4.66
C GLN A 613 -12.66 17.81 -6.10
N TYR A 614 -13.20 16.59 -6.22
CA TYR A 614 -13.56 16.05 -7.53
C TYR A 614 -14.60 16.89 -8.21
N PRO A 615 -14.66 16.83 -9.56
CA PRO A 615 -15.72 17.50 -10.25
C PRO A 615 -17.05 16.83 -9.90
N THR A 616 -17.97 17.59 -9.33
CA THR A 616 -19.25 17.07 -8.82
C THR A 616 -20.47 17.65 -9.53
N ILE A 617 -20.26 18.62 -10.42
CA ILE A 617 -21.32 19.33 -11.13
C ILE A 617 -20.98 19.33 -12.62
N GLU A 618 -21.90 18.82 -13.42
CA GLU A 618 -21.95 19.10 -14.85
C GLU A 618 -22.48 20.53 -15.01
N ASP A 619 -21.69 21.40 -15.66
CA ASP A 619 -22.19 22.72 -16.05
C ASP A 619 -23.25 22.61 -17.16
N SER A 620 -23.79 23.75 -17.58
CA SER A 620 -24.81 23.80 -18.65
C SER A 620 -24.34 23.21 -19.99
N ASP A 621 -23.03 23.01 -20.17
CA ASP A 621 -22.40 22.44 -21.36
C ASP A 621 -22.01 20.96 -21.14
N GLY A 622 -22.35 20.37 -20.00
CA GLY A 622 -22.02 18.98 -19.63
C GLY A 622 -20.58 18.80 -19.15
N CYS A 623 -19.87 19.89 -18.83
CA CYS A 623 -18.48 19.84 -18.39
C CYS A 623 -18.38 19.73 -16.87
N LEU A 624 -17.57 18.77 -16.43
CA LEU A 624 -17.25 18.53 -15.02
C LEU A 624 -16.46 19.71 -14.41
N THR A 625 -17.05 20.40 -13.42
CA THR A 625 -16.44 21.58 -12.78
C THR A 625 -15.70 21.22 -11.49
N THR A 626 -14.42 21.60 -11.37
CA THR A 626 -13.61 21.38 -10.14
C THR A 626 -14.05 22.34 -9.03
N VAL A 627 -14.18 21.84 -7.80
CA VAL A 627 -14.49 22.67 -6.62
C VAL A 627 -13.20 22.92 -5.84
N ILE A 628 -12.96 24.17 -5.44
CA ILE A 628 -11.86 24.58 -4.55
C ILE A 628 -12.48 25.14 -3.26
N LYS A 629 -12.41 24.37 -2.17
CA LYS A 629 -13.01 24.68 -0.87
C LYS A 629 -11.97 24.67 0.26
N PRO A 630 -11.11 25.70 0.37
CA PRO A 630 -10.04 25.71 1.35
C PRO A 630 -10.58 25.84 2.78
N ARG A 631 -10.06 25.03 3.70
CA ARG A 631 -10.41 25.04 5.14
C ARG A 631 -9.35 25.80 5.94
N CYS A 632 -9.23 27.10 5.68
CA CYS A 632 -8.21 27.98 6.29
C CYS A 632 -8.28 28.06 7.83
N ASP A 633 -9.42 27.73 8.45
CA ASP A 633 -9.56 27.72 9.92
C ASP A 633 -8.81 26.55 10.57
N LEU A 634 -8.62 25.45 9.84
CA LEU A 634 -7.95 24.25 10.35
C LEU A 634 -6.43 24.34 10.20
N VAL A 635 -5.95 25.05 9.17
CA VAL A 635 -4.54 25.23 8.86
C VAL A 635 -4.30 26.69 8.50
N LYS A 636 -3.55 27.41 9.35
CA LYS A 636 -3.39 28.87 9.27
C LYS A 636 -2.61 29.35 8.04
N GLN A 637 -1.64 28.57 7.61
CA GLN A 637 -0.79 28.92 6.47
C GLN A 637 -0.55 27.69 5.59
N LEU A 638 -0.66 27.88 4.29
CA LEU A 638 -0.31 26.87 3.31
C LEU A 638 0.08 27.54 2.01
N LYS A 639 1.06 26.96 1.32
CA LYS A 639 1.40 27.26 -0.06
C LYS A 639 1.78 25.96 -0.77
N GLY A 640 1.28 25.75 -1.97
CA GLY A 640 1.64 24.57 -2.73
C GLY A 640 1.12 24.59 -4.16
N THR A 641 1.67 23.70 -4.98
CA THR A 641 1.18 23.36 -6.30
C THR A 641 0.45 22.04 -6.20
N PHE A 642 -0.74 21.93 -6.78
CA PHE A 642 -1.57 20.74 -6.64
C PHE A 642 -2.07 20.25 -7.98
N VAL A 643 -1.95 18.95 -8.24
CA VAL A 643 -2.55 18.33 -9.42
C VAL A 643 -4.08 18.41 -9.34
N VAL A 644 -4.70 18.76 -10.46
CA VAL A 644 -6.17 18.78 -10.61
C VAL A 644 -6.64 17.65 -11.53
N PRO A 645 -7.90 17.22 -11.42
CA PRO A 645 -8.51 16.29 -12.38
C PRO A 645 -8.30 16.77 -13.82
N GLY A 646 -7.92 15.88 -14.73
CA GLY A 646 -7.59 16.21 -16.13
C GLY A 646 -6.14 16.63 -16.42
N GLY A 647 -5.29 16.79 -15.39
CA GLY A 647 -3.83 16.80 -15.55
C GLY A 647 -3.12 18.15 -15.53
N GLY A 648 -3.86 19.23 -15.33
CA GLY A 648 -3.28 20.53 -14.97
C GLY A 648 -2.82 20.60 -13.51
N SER A 649 -2.37 21.77 -13.10
CA SER A 649 -2.09 22.09 -11.70
C SER A 649 -2.64 23.44 -11.30
N VAL A 650 -2.92 23.59 -10.01
CA VAL A 650 -3.31 24.85 -9.40
C VAL A 650 -2.39 25.12 -8.22
N ASP A 651 -1.75 26.27 -8.22
CA ASP A 651 -1.06 26.80 -7.07
C ASP A 651 -2.09 27.44 -6.14
N VAL A 652 -2.08 27.02 -4.87
CA VAL A 652 -2.96 27.56 -3.84
C VAL A 652 -2.09 28.08 -2.70
N SER A 653 -2.38 29.28 -2.22
CA SER A 653 -1.76 29.79 -1.00
C SER A 653 -2.69 30.66 -0.16
N TRP A 654 -2.50 30.61 1.16
CA TRP A 654 -3.12 31.51 2.12
C TRP A 654 -2.25 31.65 3.36
N ASP A 655 -2.47 32.74 4.08
CA ASP A 655 -1.82 33.08 5.34
C ASP A 655 -2.79 33.90 6.22
N ASP A 656 -2.27 34.49 7.30
CA ASP A 656 -3.04 35.31 8.25
C ASP A 656 -3.61 36.62 7.64
N SER A 657 -3.31 36.95 6.37
CA SER A 657 -3.89 38.11 5.68
C SER A 657 -5.39 37.98 5.40
N GLY A 658 -5.95 36.77 5.50
CA GLY A 658 -7.35 36.50 5.18
C GLY A 658 -7.63 36.44 3.67
N MET A 659 -6.61 36.20 2.85
CA MET A 659 -6.72 36.08 1.40
C MET A 659 -6.31 34.67 0.96
N VAL A 660 -7.10 34.07 0.06
CA VAL A 660 -6.71 32.86 -0.67
C VAL A 660 -6.30 33.26 -2.07
N LYS A 661 -5.10 32.87 -2.48
CA LYS A 661 -4.55 33.09 -3.81
C LYS A 661 -4.52 31.79 -4.59
N VAL A 662 -4.92 31.89 -5.86
CA VAL A 662 -5.03 30.76 -6.76
C VAL A 662 -4.40 31.12 -8.10
N LEU A 663 -3.51 30.27 -8.61
CA LEU A 663 -2.89 30.41 -9.93
C LEU A 663 -3.01 29.07 -10.68
N SER A 664 -3.62 29.08 -11.86
CA SER A 664 -3.85 27.86 -12.65
C SER A 664 -2.83 27.69 -13.77
N SER A 665 -2.43 26.46 -14.05
CA SER A 665 -1.56 26.09 -15.18
C SER A 665 -2.29 26.08 -16.52
N SER A 666 -3.61 26.25 -16.52
CA SER A 666 -4.45 26.27 -17.72
C SER A 666 -5.74 27.04 -17.45
N ASP A 667 -6.40 27.52 -18.50
CA ASP A 667 -7.76 28.04 -18.39
C ASP A 667 -8.71 26.96 -17.84
N MET A 668 -9.41 27.26 -16.75
CA MET A 668 -10.39 26.34 -16.18
C MET A 668 -11.52 27.03 -15.42
N ARG A 669 -12.70 26.41 -15.44
CA ARG A 669 -13.82 26.79 -14.57
C ARG A 669 -13.69 26.07 -13.24
N VAL A 670 -13.80 26.83 -12.16
CA VAL A 670 -13.83 26.30 -10.80
C VAL A 670 -14.98 26.92 -10.02
N GLN A 671 -15.54 26.14 -9.10
CA GLN A 671 -16.39 26.67 -8.06
C GLN A 671 -15.54 26.92 -6.81
N MET A 672 -15.31 28.19 -6.50
CA MET A 672 -14.56 28.58 -5.31
C MET A 672 -15.52 28.70 -4.13
N VAL A 673 -15.32 27.90 -3.08
CA VAL A 673 -16.21 27.87 -1.90
C VAL A 673 -15.47 28.42 -0.69
N LEU A 674 -15.83 29.63 -0.27
CA LEU A 674 -15.21 30.34 0.85
C LEU A 674 -16.24 30.57 1.94
N LYS A 675 -15.98 30.05 3.15
CA LYS A 675 -16.88 30.21 4.32
C LYS A 675 -18.35 29.84 4.02
N GLY A 676 -18.56 28.87 3.12
CA GLY A 676 -19.89 28.41 2.70
C GLY A 676 -20.52 29.19 1.54
N VAL A 677 -19.90 30.29 1.09
CA VAL A 677 -20.32 31.04 -0.10
C VAL A 677 -19.62 30.47 -1.33
N SER A 678 -20.39 30.21 -2.40
CA SER A 678 -19.87 29.65 -3.65
C SER A 678 -19.73 30.75 -4.72
N HIS A 679 -18.59 30.77 -5.41
CA HIS A 679 -18.28 31.69 -6.50
C HIS A 679 -17.87 30.90 -7.74
N ASP A 680 -18.70 30.94 -8.77
CA ASP A 680 -18.32 30.38 -10.07
C ASP A 680 -17.28 31.28 -10.73
N THR A 681 -16.09 30.75 -10.94
CA THR A 681 -14.90 31.51 -11.31
C THR A 681 -14.22 30.88 -12.51
N LYS A 682 -13.76 31.71 -13.45
CA LYS A 682 -12.83 31.29 -14.49
C LYS A 682 -11.40 31.63 -14.07
N LEU A 683 -10.61 30.61 -13.77
CA LEU A 683 -9.17 30.76 -13.61
C LEU A 683 -8.53 30.89 -15.00
N LEU A 684 -7.69 31.91 -15.18
CA LEU A 684 -6.96 32.13 -16.42
C LEU A 684 -5.52 31.60 -16.26
N GLU A 685 -5.01 30.96 -17.29
CA GLU A 685 -3.64 30.43 -17.31
C GLU A 685 -2.63 31.52 -16.94
N GLY A 686 -1.77 31.24 -15.96
CA GLY A 686 -0.68 32.15 -15.59
C GLY A 686 -1.10 33.43 -14.85
N VAL A 687 -2.39 33.61 -14.54
CA VAL A 687 -2.89 34.80 -13.83
C VAL A 687 -3.25 34.45 -12.39
N GLU A 688 -2.55 35.05 -11.43
CA GLU A 688 -2.90 34.93 -10.00
C GLU A 688 -4.23 35.65 -9.73
N GLN A 689 -5.17 34.95 -9.11
CA GLN A 689 -6.44 35.47 -8.65
C GLN A 689 -6.50 35.40 -7.13
N SER A 690 -6.99 36.46 -6.51
CA SER A 690 -7.06 36.58 -5.04
C SER A 690 -8.50 36.69 -4.59
N PHE A 691 -8.87 35.88 -3.59
CA PHE A 691 -10.20 35.82 -3.02
C PHE A 691 -10.14 36.13 -1.53
N LYS A 692 -10.99 37.04 -1.07
CA LYS A 692 -11.02 37.44 0.32
C LYS A 692 -11.86 36.46 1.13
N LEU A 693 -11.35 36.02 2.27
CA LEU A 693 -12.15 35.35 3.29
C LEU A 693 -13.04 36.43 3.93
N GLU A 694 -14.29 36.55 3.49
CA GLU A 694 -15.26 37.42 4.14
C GLU A 694 -15.48 36.94 5.59
N LYS A 695 -15.58 37.90 6.53
CA LYS A 695 -15.63 37.64 7.96
C LYS A 695 -16.97 37.09 8.42
#